data_AF-A0A7Z0CGG4-F1
#
_entry.id   AF-A0A7Z0CGG4-F1
#
_cell.length_a   1.000
_cell.length_b   1.000
_cell.length_c   1.000
_cell.angle_alpha   90.00
_cell.angle_beta   90.00
_cell.angle_gamma   90.00
#
_symmetry.space_group_name_H-M   'P 1'
#
loop_
_entity.id
_entity.type
_entity.pdbx_description
1 polymer ?
#
loop_
_entity_poly.entity_id
_entity_poly.type
_entity_poly.pdbx_seq_one_letter_code
_entity_poly.pdbx_strand_id
1 'polypeptide(L)'
;MEFDPYSDGLLRGDRKQSSRRLGDLMRAEARNSATPTALSEEALILEFGASRNAIRAALAALQKQGVVSRRRGIGTTISPHWDWSDFAELRGLSESASANGGRVTNRVLVADIVSSPLAISAALNLPVRSPVLLIERVRILDDQPLSLDTSYLNVELAAGLLDCVLESDDLVSLLEGKLGLPLGSADLVIEASTAGDALASQLQIAPGDPVLSVDRVLRLDGGVVLALEFLRLRGDRAAMTGRSDREPALYPERPSPRRRRTFPNTDSTKGTRMTVKTATGVVHLDRTQVYESYVLFSGPDGVSRLIDLDGEVRHEWPFYGVPARIIDPEMNGGRIGDVGVQISEVDGSPGGIYANRTVGQVSWSGEILWEWGSEAPGGAARQNHDWELLPNGNRLLLVTMPRVVPDLGENIVGDQGIYEVTPAGDIVWTWRAGDHLSEFGFSAAGWAHLRATVARRPDDVWGYLEMNSMKTLGPNKWHDADPTSVFHPDNIIFSTRKANVVGIIDKKTGAVVWRIGPYYGEEPGAEHQRINRFSVPRPVDQISGQHNPHFIAEGLPGAGNILVFDNQGGAGYPPAPLGIYAGSRVLEIDPSIKEIVWQYTAEDSGRPSWEFHSSFVSNAQRLPNGNTLITEGMKGRLLQVTPAGEIVWEYHSPYEAPGIAGEPEVQAATVPGVDRLSMTKLVYRSQAVPFEWVPAATEKVGVFVDQQSSC
;
A
#
# COMPACT_ATOMS: atom_id res chain seq x y z
N MET A 1 39.83 11.71 -21.13
CA MET A 1 39.15 13.02 -20.97
C MET A 1 39.64 13.54 -19.62
N GLU A 2 40.51 14.54 -19.61
CA GLU A 2 40.99 15.17 -18.37
C GLU A 2 39.81 15.85 -17.68
N PHE A 3 39.63 15.56 -16.40
CA PHE A 3 38.61 16.19 -15.57
C PHE A 3 39.13 17.58 -15.19
N ASP A 4 38.52 18.63 -15.71
CA ASP A 4 38.79 20.00 -15.28
C ASP A 4 37.89 20.32 -14.08
N PRO A 5 38.45 20.42 -12.86
CA PRO A 5 37.66 20.63 -11.64
C PRO A 5 37.03 22.03 -11.56
N TYR A 6 37.32 22.96 -12.48
CA TYR A 6 36.88 24.36 -12.37
C TYR A 6 35.87 24.82 -13.44
N SER A 7 35.58 24.03 -14.49
CA SER A 7 34.63 24.43 -15.55
C SER A 7 33.23 23.81 -15.46
N ASP A 8 33.03 22.79 -14.60
CA ASP A 8 31.75 22.07 -14.45
C ASP A 8 31.17 22.13 -13.03
N GLY A 9 31.11 23.33 -12.46
CA GLY A 9 30.71 23.57 -11.06
C GLY A 9 29.32 23.05 -10.65
N LEU A 10 29.23 22.61 -9.38
CA LEU A 10 28.07 22.06 -8.64
C LEU A 10 26.75 22.89 -8.70
N LEU A 11 26.78 24.07 -9.31
CA LEU A 11 25.74 25.10 -9.24
C LEU A 11 25.10 25.43 -10.61
N ARG A 12 25.01 24.47 -11.54
CA ARG A 12 24.19 24.61 -12.76
C ARG A 12 22.69 24.63 -12.41
N GLY A 13 21.96 25.68 -12.83
CA GLY A 13 20.51 25.85 -12.61
C GLY A 13 20.12 27.30 -12.26
N ASP A 14 18.82 27.57 -12.07
CA ASP A 14 18.35 28.89 -11.62
C ASP A 14 19.00 29.28 -10.28
N ARG A 15 19.27 30.58 -10.08
CA ARG A 15 19.97 31.17 -8.93
C ARG A 15 19.40 30.69 -7.59
N LYS A 16 18.09 30.45 -7.50
CA LYS A 16 17.44 29.90 -6.29
C LYS A 16 17.85 28.46 -5.98
N GLN A 17 18.00 27.61 -6.99
CA GLN A 17 18.38 26.21 -6.82
C GLN A 17 19.86 26.05 -6.45
N SER A 18 20.71 26.97 -6.91
CA SER A 18 22.13 27.02 -6.58
C SER A 18 22.34 27.47 -5.13
N SER A 19 21.63 28.50 -4.66
CA SER A 19 21.67 28.91 -3.24
C SER A 19 21.16 27.83 -2.28
N ARG A 20 20.12 27.08 -2.65
CA ARG A 20 19.62 25.95 -1.84
C ARG A 20 20.70 24.86 -1.66
N ARG A 21 21.31 24.42 -2.76
CA ARG A 21 22.35 23.36 -2.76
C ARG A 21 23.59 23.77 -1.95
N LEU A 22 24.01 25.02 -2.08
CA LEU A 22 25.11 25.56 -1.26
C LEU A 22 24.75 25.53 0.23
N GLY A 23 23.50 25.82 0.59
CA GLY A 23 23.02 25.70 1.96
C GLY A 23 23.03 24.27 2.50
N ASP A 24 22.66 23.28 1.69
CA ASP A 24 22.70 21.87 2.09
C ASP A 24 24.14 21.39 2.34
N LEU A 25 25.09 21.82 1.51
CA LEU A 25 26.51 21.48 1.64
C LEU A 25 27.15 22.13 2.88
N MET A 26 26.87 23.41 3.13
CA MET A 26 27.35 24.08 4.35
C MET A 26 26.79 23.45 5.63
N ARG A 27 25.52 22.98 5.62
CA ARG A 27 24.96 22.20 6.75
C ARG A 27 25.67 20.85 6.93
N ALA A 28 26.11 20.21 5.85
CA ALA A 28 26.88 18.97 5.92
C ALA A 28 28.29 19.21 6.49
N GLU A 29 28.99 20.26 6.05
CA GLU A 29 30.29 20.65 6.63
C GLU A 29 30.17 21.03 8.11
N ALA A 30 29.10 21.74 8.47
CA ALA A 30 28.79 22.12 9.85
C ALA A 30 28.67 20.92 10.78
N ARG A 31 28.07 19.83 10.28
CA ARG A 31 27.87 18.58 11.04
C ARG A 31 29.14 17.74 11.16
N ASN A 32 30.09 17.91 10.22
CA ASN A 32 31.32 17.10 10.14
C ASN A 32 32.56 17.81 10.73
N SER A 33 32.47 19.10 11.07
CA SER A 33 33.60 19.89 11.58
C SER A 33 33.53 20.04 13.09
N ALA A 34 34.49 19.44 13.82
CA ALA A 34 34.58 19.55 15.28
C ALA A 34 35.02 20.95 15.78
N THR A 35 35.46 21.84 14.88
CA THR A 35 35.88 23.20 15.18
C THR A 35 35.09 24.21 14.33
N PRO A 36 34.77 25.41 14.86
CA PRO A 36 34.11 26.45 14.07
C PRO A 36 35.06 26.97 12.99
N THR A 37 34.97 26.44 11.79
CA THR A 37 35.76 26.90 10.65
C THR A 37 35.24 28.26 10.20
N ALA A 38 36.12 29.27 10.18
CA ALA A 38 35.78 30.56 9.57
C ALA A 38 35.65 30.38 8.05
N LEU A 39 34.46 30.64 7.52
CA LEU A 39 34.16 30.55 6.10
C LEU A 39 34.65 31.81 5.39
N SER A 40 35.67 31.66 4.54
CA SER A 40 36.13 32.74 3.65
C SER A 40 35.24 32.83 2.41
N GLU A 41 34.70 34.01 2.11
CA GLU A 41 33.93 34.26 0.87
C GLU A 41 34.75 33.86 -0.37
N GLU A 42 36.08 34.04 -0.36
CA GLU A 42 36.95 33.73 -1.50
C GLU A 42 37.22 32.23 -1.64
N ALA A 43 37.38 31.52 -0.52
CA ALA A 43 37.50 30.06 -0.55
C ALA A 43 36.22 29.43 -1.11
N LEU A 44 35.05 29.91 -0.66
CA LEU A 44 33.75 29.43 -1.14
C LEU A 44 33.50 29.76 -2.63
N ILE A 45 33.99 30.89 -3.14
CA ILE A 45 33.92 31.23 -4.57
C ILE A 45 34.74 30.22 -5.40
N LEU A 46 35.95 29.92 -4.95
CA LEU A 46 36.88 28.99 -5.61
C LEU A 46 36.36 27.56 -5.57
N GLU A 47 35.94 27.09 -4.40
CA GLU A 47 35.47 25.74 -4.17
C GLU A 47 34.18 25.42 -4.94
N PHE A 48 33.23 26.36 -4.96
CA PHE A 48 31.92 26.13 -5.59
C PHE A 48 31.81 26.69 -7.01
N GLY A 49 32.86 27.32 -7.54
CA GLY A 49 32.84 27.94 -8.88
C GLY A 49 31.73 28.98 -9.04
N ALA A 50 31.38 29.71 -7.97
CA ALA A 50 30.19 30.54 -7.88
C ALA A 50 30.51 32.04 -7.94
N SER A 51 29.63 32.87 -8.52
CA SER A 51 29.80 34.32 -8.43
C SER A 51 29.78 34.80 -6.97
N ARG A 52 30.58 35.83 -6.63
CA ARG A 52 30.60 36.47 -5.30
C ARG A 52 29.20 36.87 -4.80
N ASN A 53 28.33 37.34 -5.70
CA ASN A 53 26.95 37.71 -5.36
C ASN A 53 26.09 36.49 -4.97
N ALA A 54 26.31 35.33 -5.59
CA ALA A 54 25.61 34.09 -5.24
C ALA A 54 26.05 33.56 -3.87
N ILE A 55 27.34 33.59 -3.56
CA ILE A 55 27.88 33.23 -2.24
C ILE A 55 27.31 34.16 -1.17
N ARG A 56 27.30 35.48 -1.39
CA ARG A 56 26.74 36.44 -0.43
C ARG A 56 25.24 36.26 -0.19
N ALA A 57 24.47 35.98 -1.24
CA ALA A 57 23.03 35.71 -1.12
C ALA A 57 22.78 34.42 -0.33
N ALA A 58 23.57 33.38 -0.55
CA ALA A 58 23.47 32.13 0.20
C ALA A 58 23.87 32.30 1.67
N LEU A 59 24.99 32.99 1.96
CA LEU A 59 25.40 33.29 3.34
C LEU A 59 24.37 34.15 4.08
N ALA A 60 23.72 35.11 3.40
CA ALA A 60 22.65 35.90 4.00
C ALA A 60 21.40 35.05 4.30
N ALA A 61 21.03 34.13 3.40
CA ALA A 61 19.92 33.20 3.62
C ALA A 61 20.20 32.23 4.77
N LEU A 62 21.43 31.72 4.86
CA LEU A 62 21.88 30.84 5.94
C LEU A 62 21.98 31.57 7.27
N GLN A 63 22.39 32.84 7.26
CA GLN A 63 22.38 33.69 8.45
C GLN A 63 20.95 33.91 8.96
N LYS A 64 19.98 34.10 8.05
CA LYS A 64 18.55 34.18 8.41
C LYS A 64 18.01 32.86 8.98
N GLN A 65 18.56 31.73 8.55
CA GLN A 65 18.22 30.38 9.04
C GLN A 65 19.00 29.98 10.31
N GLY A 66 19.85 30.85 10.86
CA GLY A 66 20.66 30.55 12.03
C GLY A 66 21.84 29.60 11.78
N VAL A 67 22.04 29.11 10.54
CA VAL A 67 23.08 28.12 10.18
C VAL A 67 24.49 28.72 10.23
N VAL A 68 24.63 30.02 9.99
CA VAL A 68 25.90 30.74 10.10
C VAL A 68 25.73 32.04 10.87
N SER A 69 26.76 32.44 11.61
CA SER A 69 26.83 33.71 12.33
C SER A 69 27.91 34.60 11.72
N ARG A 70 27.65 35.91 11.58
CA ARG A 70 28.64 36.86 11.08
C ARG A 70 29.10 37.77 12.21
N ARG A 71 30.39 37.73 12.56
CA ARG A 71 30.99 38.57 13.60
C ARG A 71 32.05 39.50 13.00
N ARG A 72 31.97 40.79 13.33
CA ARG A 72 32.91 41.82 12.85
C ARG A 72 34.32 41.49 13.35
N GLY A 73 35.28 41.34 12.43
CA GLY A 73 36.67 40.99 12.74
C GLY A 73 37.00 39.48 12.73
N ILE A 74 35.98 38.60 12.73
CA ILE A 74 36.15 37.12 12.76
C ILE A 74 35.70 36.48 11.43
N GLY A 75 34.74 37.10 10.74
CA GLY A 75 34.19 36.58 9.47
C GLY A 75 32.84 35.88 9.67
N THR A 76 32.47 35.03 8.72
CA THR A 76 31.27 34.19 8.82
C THR A 76 31.69 32.84 9.39
N THR A 77 31.09 32.42 10.50
CA THR A 77 31.34 31.11 11.11
C THR A 77 30.08 30.28 11.02
N ILE A 78 30.24 28.97 10.91
CA ILE A 78 29.14 28.03 11.10
C ILE A 78 28.61 28.20 12.53
N SER A 79 27.30 28.32 12.68
CA SER A 79 26.67 28.30 13.99
C SER A 79 26.75 26.88 14.52
N PRO A 80 27.23 26.65 15.76
CA PRO A 80 27.22 25.32 16.34
C PRO A 80 25.77 24.81 16.41
N HIS A 81 25.48 23.70 15.74
CA HIS A 81 24.24 22.97 15.94
C HIS A 81 24.45 22.04 17.14
N TRP A 82 23.54 22.10 18.11
CA TRP A 82 23.58 21.18 19.23
C TRP A 82 23.05 19.83 18.75
N ASP A 83 23.91 18.81 18.79
CA ASP A 83 23.52 17.44 18.50
C ASP A 83 22.79 16.89 19.72
N TRP A 84 21.47 16.79 19.62
CA TRP A 84 20.66 16.09 20.61
C TRP A 84 20.77 14.59 20.32
N SER A 85 21.88 14.03 20.78
CA SER A 85 22.23 12.61 20.97
C SER A 85 21.35 11.58 20.24
N ASP A 86 22.01 10.91 19.30
CA ASP A 86 21.82 9.57 18.73
C ASP A 86 20.52 8.79 19.09
N PHE A 87 19.74 8.42 18.05
CA PHE A 87 18.66 7.43 18.11
C PHE A 87 19.05 6.10 18.81
N ALA A 88 20.35 5.80 18.92
CA ALA A 88 20.86 4.55 19.47
C ALA A 88 21.09 4.53 21.00
N GLU A 89 21.17 5.69 21.68
CA GLU A 89 21.53 5.72 23.11
C GLU A 89 20.62 6.62 23.95
N LEU A 90 20.01 6.05 25.00
CA LEU A 90 19.22 6.74 26.02
C LEU A 90 20.12 7.54 26.97
N ARG A 91 20.69 8.66 26.50
CA ARG A 91 21.47 9.58 27.34
C ARG A 91 20.65 10.78 27.81
N GLY A 92 20.97 11.30 28.98
CA GLY A 92 20.46 12.59 29.45
C GLY A 92 21.00 13.74 28.59
N LEU A 93 20.22 14.81 28.40
CA LEU A 93 20.68 15.99 27.63
C LEU A 93 21.91 16.63 28.30
N SER A 94 21.98 16.69 29.64
CA SER A 94 23.16 17.27 30.31
C SER A 94 24.43 16.44 30.12
N GLU A 95 24.31 15.12 29.99
CA GLU A 95 25.42 14.20 29.71
C GLU A 95 25.97 14.44 28.31
N SER A 96 25.07 14.62 27.33
CA SER A 96 25.45 14.98 25.97
C SER A 96 25.96 16.43 25.86
N ALA A 97 25.37 17.36 26.62
CA ALA A 97 25.78 18.77 26.74
C ALA A 97 27.22 18.95 27.20
N SER A 98 27.56 18.25 28.27
CA SER A 98 28.86 18.32 28.90
C SER A 98 29.96 17.76 27.99
N ALA A 99 29.63 16.75 27.16
CA ALA A 99 30.58 16.15 26.23
C ALA A 99 31.11 17.12 25.15
N ASN A 100 30.32 18.15 24.79
CA ASN A 100 30.75 19.20 23.84
C ASN A 100 30.97 20.58 24.51
N GLY A 101 31.10 20.63 25.84
CA GLY A 101 31.44 21.83 26.59
C GLY A 101 30.31 22.86 26.78
N GLY A 102 29.05 22.49 26.52
CA GLY A 102 27.88 23.35 26.74
C GLY A 102 27.33 23.24 28.16
N ARG A 103 26.82 24.34 28.73
CA ARG A 103 26.20 24.34 30.06
C ARG A 103 24.68 24.28 29.94
N VAL A 104 24.07 23.24 30.50
CA VAL A 104 22.62 23.08 30.59
C VAL A 104 22.13 23.49 31.97
N THR A 105 21.09 24.32 32.01
CA THR A 105 20.29 24.59 33.20
C THR A 105 18.82 24.50 32.87
N ASN A 106 17.97 24.31 33.87
CA ASN A 106 16.53 24.25 33.70
C ASN A 106 15.88 25.43 34.43
N ARG A 107 14.83 26.00 33.84
CA ARG A 107 13.86 26.83 34.54
C ARG A 107 12.60 25.99 34.72
N VAL A 108 12.39 25.48 35.93
CA VAL A 108 11.22 24.67 36.29
C VAL A 108 9.98 25.57 36.30
N LEU A 109 8.97 25.19 35.54
CA LEU A 109 7.67 25.87 35.48
C LEU A 109 6.67 25.19 36.41
N VAL A 110 6.66 23.85 36.40
CA VAL A 110 5.78 23.01 37.22
C VAL A 110 6.56 21.80 37.72
N ALA A 111 6.34 21.43 38.98
CA ALA A 111 6.74 20.17 39.57
C ALA A 111 5.71 19.80 40.65
N ASP A 112 4.67 19.06 40.27
CA ASP A 112 3.54 18.79 41.17
C ASP A 112 2.88 17.43 40.87
N ILE A 113 2.16 16.89 41.85
CA ILE A 113 1.36 15.68 41.70
C ILE A 113 -0.04 16.08 41.24
N VAL A 114 -0.41 15.62 40.05
CA VAL A 114 -1.70 15.94 39.43
C VAL A 114 -2.49 14.67 39.14
N SER A 115 -3.81 14.78 39.02
CA SER A 115 -4.62 13.67 38.51
C SER A 115 -4.34 13.49 37.02
N SER A 116 -4.02 12.26 36.60
CA SER A 116 -3.69 11.99 35.19
C SER A 116 -4.89 12.22 34.26
N PRO A 117 -4.70 13.02 33.19
CA PRO A 117 -5.63 13.01 32.05
C PRO A 117 -5.71 11.61 31.43
N LEU A 118 -6.83 11.29 30.78
CA LEU A 118 -7.09 9.95 30.23
C LEU A 118 -5.98 9.44 29.31
N ALA A 119 -5.45 10.30 28.42
CA ALA A 119 -4.37 9.95 27.51
C ALA A 119 -3.06 9.60 28.26
N ILE A 120 -2.79 10.29 29.38
CA ILE A 120 -1.63 10.04 30.22
C ILE A 120 -1.80 8.72 30.98
N SER A 121 -2.99 8.46 31.55
CA SER A 121 -3.27 7.19 32.24
C SER A 121 -3.08 6.00 31.28
N ALA A 122 -3.60 6.09 30.05
CA ALA A 122 -3.46 5.04 29.05
C ALA A 122 -1.99 4.81 28.65
N ALA A 123 -1.23 5.87 28.40
CA ALA A 123 0.17 5.75 28.01
C ALA A 123 1.05 5.17 29.13
N LEU A 124 0.78 5.54 30.39
CA LEU A 124 1.51 5.03 31.55
C LEU A 124 1.01 3.67 32.05
N ASN A 125 -0.03 3.11 31.43
CA ASN A 125 -0.72 1.90 31.89
C ASN A 125 -1.21 1.99 33.35
N LEU A 126 -1.78 3.14 33.72
CA LEU A 126 -2.33 3.41 35.04
C LEU A 126 -3.87 3.44 35.00
N PRO A 127 -4.56 3.12 36.10
CA PRO A 127 -6.00 3.35 36.22
C PRO A 127 -6.35 4.82 35.92
N VAL A 128 -7.52 5.04 35.32
CA VAL A 128 -7.99 6.38 34.94
C VAL A 128 -7.98 7.32 36.14
N ARG A 129 -7.44 8.53 35.96
CA ARG A 129 -7.30 9.58 37.00
C ARG A 129 -6.33 9.26 38.14
N SER A 130 -5.51 8.21 38.02
CA SER A 130 -4.43 7.96 38.98
C SER A 130 -3.51 9.17 39.12
N PRO A 131 -2.97 9.44 40.32
CA PRO A 131 -2.00 10.51 40.50
C PRO A 131 -0.74 10.25 39.67
N VAL A 132 -0.21 11.29 39.05
CA VAL A 132 1.05 11.28 38.29
C VAL A 132 1.87 12.49 38.68
N LEU A 133 3.19 12.37 38.62
CA LEU A 133 4.09 13.49 38.81
C LEU A 133 4.24 14.25 37.48
N LEU A 134 3.84 15.52 37.44
CA LEU A 134 4.02 16.41 36.31
C LEU A 134 5.23 17.31 36.57
N ILE A 135 6.22 17.24 35.69
CA ILE A 135 7.35 18.17 35.65
C ILE A 135 7.34 18.89 34.30
N GLU A 136 7.22 20.22 34.31
CA GLU A 136 7.35 21.06 33.13
C GLU A 136 8.50 22.05 33.31
N ARG A 137 9.38 22.16 32.31
CA ARG A 137 10.58 23.00 32.41
C ARG A 137 11.04 23.53 31.05
N VAL A 138 11.59 24.73 31.07
CA VAL A 138 12.36 25.27 29.94
C VAL A 138 13.82 24.91 30.13
N ARG A 139 14.41 24.23 29.17
CA ARG A 139 15.83 23.88 29.17
C ARG A 139 16.62 24.96 28.48
N ILE A 140 17.71 25.37 29.11
CA ILE A 140 18.55 26.49 28.70
C ILE A 140 19.94 25.93 28.42
N LEU A 141 20.43 26.17 27.20
CA LEU A 141 21.77 25.81 26.77
C LEU A 141 22.53 27.10 26.46
N ASP A 142 23.63 27.33 27.20
CA ASP A 142 24.46 28.52 27.08
C ASP A 142 23.63 29.83 27.10
N ASP A 143 22.82 29.97 28.16
CA ASP A 143 21.97 31.12 28.46
C ASP A 143 20.85 31.42 27.45
N GLN A 144 20.50 30.44 26.61
CA GLN A 144 19.42 30.56 25.64
C GLN A 144 18.46 29.36 25.73
N PRO A 145 17.13 29.56 25.63
CA PRO A 145 16.19 28.45 25.62
C PRO A 145 16.47 27.49 24.47
N LEU A 146 16.38 26.20 24.74
CA LEU A 146 16.55 25.10 23.79
C LEU A 146 15.23 24.34 23.60
N SER A 147 14.58 23.97 24.69
CA SER A 147 13.34 23.19 24.66
C SER A 147 12.39 23.52 25.81
N LEU A 148 11.11 23.22 25.59
CA LEU A 148 10.10 23.11 26.62
C LEU A 148 9.78 21.61 26.77
N ASP A 149 10.05 21.08 27.95
CA ASP A 149 9.89 19.66 28.26
C ASP A 149 8.76 19.50 29.27
N THR A 150 7.79 18.65 28.96
CA THR A 150 6.70 18.25 29.86
C THR A 150 6.76 16.74 30.08
N SER A 151 7.05 16.31 31.29
CA SER A 151 7.14 14.89 31.67
C SER A 151 6.02 14.54 32.64
N TYR A 152 5.23 13.52 32.29
CA TYR A 152 4.29 12.86 33.20
C TYR A 152 4.88 11.53 33.63
N LEU A 153 5.19 11.40 34.92
CA LEU A 153 5.83 10.21 35.47
C LEU A 153 4.88 9.45 36.39
N ASN A 154 5.05 8.13 36.45
CA ASN A 154 4.40 7.30 37.45
C ASN A 154 4.84 7.77 38.86
N VAL A 155 3.90 8.32 39.63
CA VAL A 155 4.18 8.94 40.92
C VAL A 155 4.71 7.94 41.94
N GLU A 156 4.27 6.69 41.89
CA GLU A 156 4.68 5.65 42.84
C GLU A 156 6.18 5.33 42.70
N LEU A 157 6.73 5.55 41.50
CA LEU A 157 8.14 5.32 41.20
C LEU A 157 8.96 6.61 41.37
N ALA A 158 8.45 7.74 40.90
CA ALA A 158 9.25 8.95 40.67
C ALA A 158 8.99 10.11 41.65
N ALA A 159 8.12 9.97 42.66
CA ALA A 159 7.80 11.06 43.60
C ALA A 159 9.02 11.68 44.29
N GLY A 160 10.10 10.91 44.52
CA GLY A 160 11.34 11.41 45.12
C GLY A 160 12.07 12.46 44.29
N LEU A 161 11.68 12.70 43.02
CA LEU A 161 12.19 13.81 42.22
C LEU A 161 11.80 15.18 42.79
N LEU A 162 10.73 15.27 43.59
CA LEU A 162 10.32 16.52 44.25
C LEU A 162 11.34 16.98 45.31
N ASP A 163 12.17 16.06 45.81
CA ASP A 163 13.24 16.35 46.77
C ASP A 163 14.60 16.60 46.09
N CYS A 164 14.61 16.79 44.77
CA CYS A 164 15.81 17.01 43.96
C CYS A 164 15.94 18.47 43.50
N VAL A 165 17.15 18.86 43.12
CA VAL A 165 17.42 20.18 42.53
C VAL A 165 17.22 20.08 41.01
N LEU A 166 15.97 20.26 40.58
CA LEU A 166 15.58 20.11 39.18
C LEU A 166 16.13 21.21 38.26
N GLU A 167 16.60 22.33 38.82
CA GLU A 167 17.18 23.47 38.10
C GLU A 167 18.56 23.18 37.51
N SER A 168 19.38 22.35 38.17
CA SER A 168 20.74 22.02 37.72
C SER A 168 20.88 20.60 37.20
N ASP A 169 20.06 19.67 37.69
CA ASP A 169 20.28 18.24 37.47
C ASP A 169 19.42 17.71 36.31
N ASP A 170 19.96 16.74 35.55
CA ASP A 170 19.21 16.07 34.48
C ASP A 170 18.27 15.01 35.05
N LEU A 171 17.08 14.85 34.47
CA LEU A 171 16.12 13.87 34.99
C LEU A 171 16.64 12.44 34.85
N VAL A 172 17.34 12.11 33.77
CA VAL A 172 17.90 10.76 33.58
C VAL A 172 18.87 10.44 34.71
N SER A 173 19.82 11.34 34.97
CA SER A 173 20.81 11.15 36.04
C SER A 173 20.17 11.10 37.43
N LEU A 174 19.09 11.85 37.69
CA LEU A 174 18.34 11.77 38.95
C LEU A 174 17.55 10.47 39.09
N LEU A 175 16.89 10.01 38.02
CA LEU A 175 16.12 8.76 38.00
C LEU A 175 17.05 7.56 38.26
N GLU A 176 18.14 7.44 37.51
CA GLU A 176 19.05 6.31 37.65
C GLU A 176 19.94 6.43 38.90
N GLY A 177 20.59 7.57 39.08
CA GLY A 177 21.60 7.76 40.11
C GLY A 177 21.05 8.00 41.51
N LYS A 178 19.97 8.79 41.64
CA LYS A 178 19.41 9.17 42.95
C LYS A 178 18.21 8.31 43.36
N LEU A 179 17.35 7.93 42.43
CA LEU A 179 16.18 7.09 42.71
C LEU A 179 16.40 5.60 42.45
N GLY A 180 17.54 5.22 41.84
CA GLY A 180 17.85 3.82 41.58
C GLY A 180 16.92 3.16 40.56
N LEU A 181 16.39 3.95 39.62
CA LEU A 181 15.45 3.52 38.59
C LEU A 181 16.19 3.37 37.25
N PRO A 182 16.78 2.20 36.93
CA PRO A 182 17.54 1.99 35.71
C PRO A 182 16.63 2.12 34.49
N LEU A 183 17.04 2.92 33.51
CA LEU A 183 16.28 3.09 32.26
C LEU A 183 16.65 1.97 31.28
N GLY A 184 15.64 1.41 30.60
CA GLY A 184 15.83 0.29 29.68
C GLY A 184 15.63 0.66 28.22
N SER A 185 14.47 1.21 27.87
CA SER A 185 14.10 1.52 26.49
C SER A 185 13.16 2.73 26.40
N ALA A 186 13.06 3.31 25.21
CA ALA A 186 12.09 4.36 24.93
C ALA A 186 11.54 4.27 23.51
N ASP A 187 10.24 4.51 23.38
CA ASP A 187 9.55 4.66 22.10
C ASP A 187 9.45 6.15 21.78
N LEU A 188 9.83 6.56 20.55
CA LEU A 188 9.86 7.96 20.14
C LEU A 188 8.98 8.21 18.91
N VAL A 189 8.18 9.28 18.95
CA VAL A 189 7.50 9.87 17.79
C VAL A 189 8.07 11.26 17.57
N ILE A 190 8.52 11.54 16.34
CA ILE A 190 9.20 12.79 16.00
C ILE A 190 8.47 13.46 14.85
N GLU A 191 8.09 14.73 15.04
CA GLU A 191 7.33 15.49 14.07
C GLU A 191 7.87 16.92 13.94
N ALA A 192 7.66 17.52 12.77
CA ALA A 192 7.86 18.95 12.58
C ALA A 192 6.57 19.70 12.91
N SER A 193 6.67 20.72 13.75
CA SER A 193 5.55 21.58 14.14
C SER A 193 5.96 23.05 14.08
N THR A 194 5.00 23.97 14.26
CA THR A 194 5.26 25.40 14.38
C THR A 194 4.94 25.90 15.79
N ALA A 195 5.71 26.88 16.26
CA ALA A 195 5.48 27.45 17.58
C ALA A 195 4.21 28.30 17.63
N GLY A 196 3.23 27.92 18.44
CA GLY A 196 2.14 28.82 18.84
C GLY A 196 2.64 29.88 19.84
N ASP A 197 1.83 30.89 20.14
CA ASP A 197 2.24 32.07 20.93
C ASP A 197 2.84 31.71 22.30
N ALA A 198 2.23 30.77 23.03
CA ALA A 198 2.69 30.37 24.36
C ALA A 198 4.07 29.68 24.31
N LEU A 199 4.24 28.74 23.38
CA LEU A 199 5.51 28.03 23.18
C LEU A 199 6.60 28.98 22.68
N ALA A 200 6.26 29.86 21.74
CA ALA A 200 7.16 30.86 21.18
C ALA A 200 7.70 31.80 22.28
N SER A 201 6.83 32.25 23.19
CA SER A 201 7.22 33.06 24.34
C SER A 201 8.17 32.34 25.30
N GLN A 202 7.94 31.04 25.56
CA GLN A 202 8.82 30.27 26.44
C GLN A 202 10.19 30.01 25.82
N LEU A 203 10.23 29.75 24.51
CA LEU A 203 11.45 29.45 23.76
C LEU A 203 12.19 30.69 23.24
N GLN A 204 11.61 31.89 23.40
CA GLN A 204 12.14 33.16 22.88
C GLN A 204 12.36 33.11 21.36
N ILE A 205 11.37 32.58 20.64
CA ILE A 205 11.30 32.50 19.17
C ILE A 205 10.03 33.21 18.68
N ALA A 206 9.89 33.41 17.36
CA ALA A 206 8.68 34.00 16.82
C ALA A 206 7.55 32.96 16.70
N PRO A 207 6.28 33.35 16.88
CA PRO A 207 5.16 32.50 16.49
C PRO A 207 5.29 32.09 15.02
N GLY A 208 5.08 30.80 14.74
CA GLY A 208 5.28 30.19 13.43
C GLY A 208 6.69 29.66 13.17
N ASP A 209 7.67 29.95 14.03
CA ASP A 209 9.02 29.38 13.89
C ASP A 209 8.98 27.84 14.04
N PRO A 210 9.83 27.11 13.29
CA PRO A 210 9.83 25.65 13.29
C PRO A 210 10.32 25.07 14.61
N VAL A 211 9.58 24.08 15.10
CA VAL A 211 9.85 23.34 16.33
C VAL A 211 9.89 21.85 16.01
N LEU A 212 10.88 21.16 16.55
CA LEU A 212 10.92 19.69 16.56
C LEU A 212 10.10 19.19 17.75
N SER A 213 9.01 18.48 17.46
CA SER A 213 8.15 17.85 18.44
C SER A 213 8.60 16.42 18.64
N VAL A 214 8.95 16.05 19.87
CA VAL A 214 9.34 14.69 20.22
C VAL A 214 8.43 14.23 21.35
N ASP A 215 7.70 13.15 21.12
CA ASP A 215 6.90 12.49 22.14
C ASP A 215 7.62 11.17 22.49
N ARG A 216 7.86 10.94 23.78
CA ARG A 216 8.72 9.86 24.26
C ARG A 216 8.04 9.06 25.37
N VAL A 217 7.90 7.75 25.19
CA VAL A 217 7.47 6.82 26.26
C VAL A 217 8.71 6.14 26.82
N LEU A 218 9.04 6.41 28.07
CA LEU A 218 10.23 5.90 28.74
C LEU A 218 9.91 4.69 29.61
N ARG A 219 10.73 3.64 29.53
CA ARG A 219 10.57 2.39 30.28
C ARG A 219 11.80 2.10 31.14
N LEU A 220 11.56 1.55 32.32
CA LEU A 220 12.61 0.98 33.16
C LEU A 220 13.19 -0.28 32.51
N ASP A 221 14.38 -0.66 32.98
CA ASP A 221 14.89 -2.01 32.77
C ASP A 221 13.89 -3.03 33.34
N GLY A 222 13.42 -3.96 32.51
CA GLY A 222 12.27 -4.83 32.79
C GLY A 222 10.92 -4.39 32.20
N GLY A 223 10.86 -3.27 31.46
CA GLY A 223 9.75 -2.93 30.56
C GLY A 223 8.58 -2.12 31.15
N VAL A 224 8.61 -1.83 32.46
CA VAL A 224 7.62 -0.99 33.15
C VAL A 224 7.65 0.43 32.59
N VAL A 225 6.48 0.98 32.21
CA VAL A 225 6.39 2.37 31.73
C VAL A 225 6.61 3.32 32.92
N LEU A 226 7.65 4.14 32.81
CA LEU A 226 8.03 5.13 33.80
C LEU A 226 7.39 6.49 33.49
N ALA A 227 7.50 6.96 32.24
CA ALA A 227 7.11 8.32 31.88
C ALA A 227 6.60 8.43 30.45
N LEU A 228 5.72 9.40 30.23
CA LEU A 228 5.37 9.95 28.92
C LEU A 228 5.83 11.41 28.89
N GLU A 229 6.63 11.76 27.90
CA GLU A 229 7.28 13.05 27.80
C GLU A 229 6.99 13.72 26.46
N PHE A 230 6.76 15.03 26.52
CA PHE A 230 6.55 15.90 25.37
C PHE A 230 7.67 16.92 25.36
N LEU A 231 8.58 16.80 24.39
CA LEU A 231 9.69 17.72 24.20
C LEU A 231 9.41 18.57 22.98
N ARG A 232 9.51 19.89 23.13
CA ARG A 232 9.32 20.86 22.06
C ARG A 232 10.61 21.64 21.90
N LEU A 233 11.44 21.21 20.94
CA LEU A 233 12.78 21.73 20.73
C LEU A 233 12.82 22.79 19.63
N ARG A 234 13.64 23.81 19.82
CA ARG A 234 13.94 24.81 18.80
C ARG A 234 14.60 24.18 17.57
N GLY A 235 13.92 24.22 16.43
CA GLY A 235 14.41 23.63 15.18
C GLY A 235 15.65 24.35 14.60
N ASP A 236 15.93 25.58 15.03
CA ASP A 236 17.13 26.33 14.66
C ASP A 236 18.37 25.93 15.50
N ARG A 237 18.18 25.22 16.61
CA ARG A 237 19.25 24.90 17.58
C ARG A 237 19.45 23.42 17.83
N ALA A 238 18.44 22.60 17.61
CA ALA A 238 18.48 21.16 17.83
C ALA A 238 18.42 20.39 16.51
N ALA A 239 19.22 19.33 16.44
CA ALA A 239 19.07 18.27 15.44
C ALA A 239 19.06 16.92 16.17
N MET A 240 18.34 15.95 15.61
CA MET A 240 18.43 14.54 16.02
C MET A 240 19.22 13.79 14.96
N THR A 241 20.26 13.08 15.39
CA THR A 241 21.13 12.27 14.53
C THR A 241 20.91 10.80 14.84
N GLY A 242 21.07 9.94 13.84
CA GLY A 242 20.95 8.49 14.01
C GLY A 242 21.84 7.78 13.03
N ARG A 243 22.46 6.70 13.50
CA ARG A 243 23.24 5.80 12.66
C ARG A 243 22.41 4.56 12.34
N SER A 244 22.28 4.27 11.06
CA SER A 244 21.74 2.99 10.61
C SER A 244 22.86 2.19 9.97
N ASP A 245 23.30 1.14 10.64
CA ASP A 245 24.22 0.20 10.05
C ASP A 245 23.48 -0.71 9.07
N ARG A 246 24.12 -1.00 7.94
CA ARG A 246 23.64 -1.94 6.95
C ARG A 246 24.49 -3.19 7.05
N GLU A 247 23.88 -4.35 7.28
CA GLU A 247 24.60 -5.60 7.11
C GLU A 247 25.02 -5.76 5.63
N PRO A 248 26.30 -6.11 5.35
CA PRO A 248 26.75 -6.32 3.99
C PRO A 248 25.98 -7.49 3.39
N ALA A 249 25.20 -7.21 2.35
CA ALA A 249 24.53 -8.25 1.58
C ALA A 249 25.59 -9.11 0.87
N LEU A 250 25.55 -10.42 1.10
CA LEU A 250 26.23 -11.39 0.26
C LEU A 250 25.52 -11.41 -1.09
N TYR A 251 26.04 -10.64 -2.04
CA TYR A 251 25.65 -10.76 -3.44
C TYR A 251 26.48 -11.89 -4.09
N PRO A 252 25.88 -12.90 -4.74
CA PRO A 252 26.65 -13.77 -5.61
C PRO A 252 27.24 -12.94 -6.77
N GLU A 253 28.54 -13.13 -7.04
CA GLU A 253 29.25 -12.37 -8.08
C GLU A 253 28.58 -12.53 -9.45
N ARG A 254 28.45 -11.43 -10.18
CA ARG A 254 27.93 -11.42 -11.55
C ARG A 254 28.91 -12.15 -12.50
N PRO A 255 28.45 -13.03 -13.39
CA PRO A 255 29.30 -13.55 -14.47
C PRO A 255 29.74 -12.42 -15.41
N SER A 256 31.00 -12.46 -15.83
CA SER A 256 31.63 -11.45 -16.69
C SER A 256 31.02 -11.44 -18.12
N PRO A 257 30.90 -10.26 -18.77
CA PRO A 257 30.13 -10.13 -19.99
C PRO A 257 30.90 -10.64 -21.23
N ARG A 258 30.29 -11.53 -22.01
CA ARG A 258 30.75 -11.89 -23.37
C ARG A 258 30.51 -10.73 -24.34
N ARG A 259 31.51 -10.53 -25.22
CA ARG A 259 31.65 -9.43 -26.19
C ARG A 259 30.68 -9.48 -27.39
N ARG A 260 30.44 -8.26 -27.93
CA ARG A 260 29.91 -7.81 -29.25
C ARG A 260 28.40 -7.51 -29.25
N ARG A 261 27.91 -6.41 -29.86
CA ARG A 261 28.44 -5.56 -30.95
C ARG A 261 27.76 -4.17 -30.87
N THR A 262 28.50 -3.12 -31.22
CA THR A 262 28.09 -1.69 -31.21
C THR A 262 27.22 -1.29 -32.41
N PHE A 263 26.18 -0.47 -32.18
CA PHE A 263 25.69 0.58 -33.09
C PHE A 263 25.20 1.81 -32.28
N PRO A 264 25.23 3.04 -32.85
CA PRO A 264 25.37 4.28 -32.08
C PRO A 264 24.08 5.10 -31.89
N ASN A 265 24.13 5.91 -30.82
CA ASN A 265 23.48 7.22 -30.61
C ASN A 265 22.00 7.28 -30.14
N THR A 266 21.78 7.67 -28.87
CA THR A 266 21.30 9.01 -28.45
C THR A 266 21.00 8.99 -26.94
N ASP A 267 21.65 9.89 -26.20
CA ASP A 267 21.68 9.94 -24.74
C ASP A 267 20.53 10.78 -24.18
N SER A 268 19.72 10.20 -23.30
CA SER A 268 18.74 10.92 -22.46
C SER A 268 18.80 10.40 -21.02
N THR A 269 19.32 11.27 -20.15
CA THR A 269 18.97 11.48 -18.73
C THR A 269 18.68 10.26 -17.83
N LYS A 270 19.61 9.94 -16.91
CA LYS A 270 19.32 9.15 -15.69
C LYS A 270 19.20 10.06 -14.46
N GLY A 271 17.99 10.18 -13.93
CA GLY A 271 17.72 10.71 -12.59
C GLY A 271 17.86 9.63 -11.52
N THR A 272 18.42 9.99 -10.37
CA THR A 272 18.53 9.12 -9.19
C THR A 272 17.16 8.97 -8.54
N ARG A 273 16.62 7.74 -8.53
CA ARG A 273 15.31 7.36 -7.97
C ARG A 273 15.45 7.27 -6.44
N MET A 274 14.74 8.12 -5.67
CA MET A 274 14.59 7.93 -4.23
C MET A 274 13.65 6.73 -4.00
N THR A 275 14.13 5.70 -3.30
CA THR A 275 13.30 4.55 -2.92
C THR A 275 12.71 4.81 -1.53
N VAL A 276 11.42 5.14 -1.48
CA VAL A 276 10.65 5.12 -0.22
C VAL A 276 10.51 3.64 0.17
N LYS A 277 11.07 3.23 1.32
CA LYS A 277 10.82 1.89 1.87
C LYS A 277 9.45 1.89 2.53
N THR A 278 8.44 1.43 1.79
CA THR A 278 7.17 0.97 2.36
C THR A 278 7.43 -0.34 3.11
N ALA A 279 6.86 -0.52 4.30
CA ALA A 279 6.91 -1.82 5.00
C ALA A 279 6.33 -2.92 4.07
N THR A 280 7.00 -4.07 4.02
CA THR A 280 6.64 -5.23 3.21
C THR A 280 6.71 -6.50 4.04
N GLY A 281 5.98 -7.53 3.65
CA GLY A 281 5.74 -8.71 4.47
C GLY A 281 4.55 -8.51 5.40
N VAL A 282 4.49 -9.33 6.44
CA VAL A 282 3.45 -9.24 7.48
C VAL A 282 3.75 -8.06 8.38
N VAL A 283 2.80 -7.13 8.48
CA VAL A 283 2.90 -5.94 9.35
C VAL A 283 1.94 -6.01 10.53
N HIS A 284 0.96 -6.91 10.50
CA HIS A 284 0.07 -7.20 11.60
C HIS A 284 -0.41 -8.66 11.54
N LEU A 285 -0.46 -9.33 12.69
CA LEU A 285 -0.98 -10.69 12.85
C LEU A 285 -1.48 -10.90 14.29
N ASP A 286 -2.79 -11.09 14.46
CA ASP A 286 -3.43 -11.53 15.70
C ASP A 286 -3.83 -13.01 15.58
N ARG A 287 -2.98 -13.89 16.12
CA ARG A 287 -3.20 -15.35 16.09
C ARG A 287 -4.42 -15.83 16.85
N THR A 288 -5.01 -15.00 17.71
CA THR A 288 -6.19 -15.41 18.49
C THR A 288 -7.49 -15.28 17.69
N GLN A 289 -7.48 -14.45 16.64
CA GLN A 289 -8.67 -14.13 15.85
C GLN A 289 -8.52 -14.47 14.37
N VAL A 290 -7.29 -14.60 13.86
CA VAL A 290 -7.05 -14.95 12.46
C VAL A 290 -7.56 -16.35 12.13
N TYR A 291 -8.12 -16.52 10.94
CA TYR A 291 -8.38 -17.82 10.36
C TYR A 291 -7.08 -18.33 9.72
N GLU A 292 -6.55 -19.42 10.27
CA GLU A 292 -5.33 -20.06 9.79
C GLU A 292 -5.58 -20.76 8.44
N SER A 293 -4.85 -20.32 7.41
CA SER A 293 -4.83 -20.90 6.08
C SER A 293 -3.55 -20.49 5.36
N TYR A 294 -3.29 -21.09 4.20
CA TYR A 294 -2.34 -20.48 3.26
C TYR A 294 -3.05 -19.38 2.44
N VAL A 295 -2.26 -18.53 1.80
CA VAL A 295 -2.74 -17.49 0.90
C VAL A 295 -2.00 -17.60 -0.43
N LEU A 296 -2.75 -17.85 -1.52
CA LEU A 296 -2.24 -17.86 -2.88
C LEU A 296 -2.44 -16.49 -3.51
N PHE A 297 -1.43 -15.96 -4.19
CA PHE A 297 -1.56 -14.77 -5.03
C PHE A 297 -0.51 -14.76 -6.16
N SER A 298 -0.70 -13.93 -7.18
CA SER A 298 0.29 -13.71 -8.24
C SER A 298 0.90 -12.31 -8.11
N GLY A 299 2.23 -12.25 -8.03
CA GLY A 299 2.99 -11.01 -8.00
C GLY A 299 3.24 -10.46 -9.40
N PRO A 300 3.48 -9.14 -9.55
CA PRO A 300 3.63 -8.50 -10.85
C PRO A 300 4.88 -8.95 -11.62
N ASP A 301 5.75 -9.74 -10.96
CA ASP A 301 6.92 -10.40 -11.52
C ASP A 301 6.60 -11.70 -12.27
N GLY A 302 5.32 -12.01 -12.49
CA GLY A 302 4.88 -13.16 -13.30
C GLY A 302 4.85 -14.48 -12.53
N VAL A 303 4.97 -14.44 -11.20
CA VAL A 303 5.08 -15.65 -10.36
C VAL A 303 3.87 -15.75 -9.43
N SER A 304 3.24 -16.92 -9.43
CA SER A 304 2.19 -17.27 -8.47
C SER A 304 2.82 -17.92 -7.25
N ARG A 305 2.42 -17.50 -6.05
CA ARG A 305 3.04 -17.89 -4.79
C ARG A 305 2.01 -18.27 -3.76
N LEU A 306 2.32 -19.32 -3.01
CA LEU A 306 1.61 -19.71 -1.81
C LEU A 306 2.43 -19.29 -0.60
N ILE A 307 1.87 -18.44 0.25
CA ILE A 307 2.46 -18.02 1.52
C ILE A 307 1.65 -18.56 2.69
N ASP A 308 2.26 -18.64 3.86
CA ASP A 308 1.51 -18.71 5.13
C ASP A 308 1.23 -17.32 5.71
N LEU A 309 0.60 -17.30 6.89
CA LEU A 309 0.25 -16.07 7.58
C LEU A 309 1.44 -15.35 8.25
N ASP A 310 2.61 -16.00 8.36
CA ASP A 310 3.88 -15.35 8.74
C ASP A 310 4.56 -14.69 7.52
N GLY A 311 4.00 -14.87 6.32
CA GLY A 311 4.52 -14.35 5.07
C GLY A 311 5.65 -15.18 4.49
N GLU A 312 5.91 -16.37 5.03
CA GLU A 312 6.88 -17.30 4.47
C GLU A 312 6.32 -17.94 3.20
N VAL A 313 7.11 -17.91 2.13
CA VAL A 313 6.78 -18.61 0.88
C VAL A 313 6.89 -20.11 1.12
N ARG A 314 5.78 -20.81 0.89
CA ARG A 314 5.67 -22.26 0.98
C ARG A 314 5.85 -22.94 -0.38
N HIS A 315 5.43 -22.26 -1.45
CA HIS A 315 5.62 -22.74 -2.82
C HIS A 315 5.50 -21.61 -3.86
N GLU A 316 6.12 -21.80 -5.02
CA GLU A 316 6.05 -20.87 -6.15
C GLU A 316 5.86 -21.63 -7.48
N TRP A 317 5.04 -21.06 -8.36
CA TRP A 317 4.90 -21.49 -9.74
C TRP A 317 5.36 -20.37 -10.66
N PRO A 318 6.22 -20.64 -11.66
CA PRO A 318 6.73 -19.64 -12.60
C PRO A 318 5.69 -19.30 -13.68
N PHE A 319 4.44 -19.16 -13.28
CA PHE A 319 3.30 -18.83 -14.11
C PHE A 319 2.51 -17.71 -13.47
N TYR A 320 2.11 -16.73 -14.28
CA TYR A 320 1.23 -15.68 -13.83
C TYR A 320 -0.22 -16.16 -13.81
N GLY A 321 -1.04 -15.58 -12.95
CA GLY A 321 -2.42 -15.97 -12.78
C GLY A 321 -3.35 -14.77 -12.85
N VAL A 322 -4.31 -14.82 -13.76
CA VAL A 322 -5.37 -13.79 -13.89
C VAL A 322 -6.76 -14.41 -13.79
N PRO A 323 -7.15 -14.93 -12.60
CA PRO A 323 -6.34 -15.16 -11.39
C PRO A 323 -5.69 -16.56 -11.37
N ALA A 324 -4.66 -16.73 -10.54
CA ALA A 324 -4.24 -18.07 -10.11
C ALA A 324 -5.26 -18.63 -9.12
N ARG A 325 -5.52 -19.94 -9.18
CA ARG A 325 -6.43 -20.61 -8.24
C ARG A 325 -5.95 -22.03 -7.95
N ILE A 326 -5.69 -22.34 -6.68
CA ILE A 326 -5.53 -23.73 -6.26
C ILE A 326 -6.91 -24.38 -6.34
N ILE A 327 -6.93 -25.52 -7.00
CA ILE A 327 -8.14 -26.25 -7.36
C ILE A 327 -8.55 -27.13 -6.19
N ASP A 328 -9.84 -27.09 -5.87
CA ASP A 328 -10.45 -27.98 -4.89
C ASP A 328 -10.18 -29.45 -5.27
N PRO A 329 -9.53 -30.24 -4.39
CA PRO A 329 -9.29 -31.66 -4.64
C PRO A 329 -10.57 -32.44 -4.96
N GLU A 330 -11.73 -32.07 -4.40
CA GLU A 330 -13.01 -32.73 -4.69
C GLU A 330 -13.42 -32.55 -6.16
N MET A 331 -13.04 -31.42 -6.76
CA MET A 331 -13.36 -31.06 -8.15
C MET A 331 -12.38 -31.67 -9.16
N ASN A 332 -11.31 -32.31 -8.68
CA ASN A 332 -10.18 -32.68 -9.52
C ASN A 332 -9.62 -34.07 -9.20
N GLY A 333 -10.52 -34.98 -8.83
CA GLY A 333 -10.20 -36.40 -8.62
C GLY A 333 -9.24 -36.64 -7.45
N GLY A 334 -9.29 -35.78 -6.43
CA GLY A 334 -8.49 -35.89 -5.20
C GLY A 334 -7.04 -35.43 -5.32
N ARG A 335 -6.64 -34.80 -6.43
CA ARG A 335 -5.28 -34.27 -6.57
C ARG A 335 -5.10 -33.02 -5.71
N ILE A 336 -3.97 -32.97 -5.01
CA ILE A 336 -3.64 -31.94 -4.03
C ILE A 336 -2.57 -31.02 -4.61
N GLY A 337 -2.75 -29.70 -4.44
CA GLY A 337 -1.77 -28.69 -4.86
C GLY A 337 -1.81 -28.32 -6.35
N ASP A 338 -2.76 -28.85 -7.12
CA ASP A 338 -2.98 -28.42 -8.50
C ASP A 338 -3.45 -26.96 -8.53
N VAL A 339 -2.82 -26.15 -9.37
CA VAL A 339 -3.15 -24.73 -9.54
C VAL A 339 -3.47 -24.46 -11.00
N GLY A 340 -4.48 -23.65 -11.27
CA GLY A 340 -4.67 -23.12 -12.62
C GLY A 340 -4.12 -21.72 -12.78
N VAL A 341 -3.54 -21.49 -13.95
CA VAL A 341 -2.65 -20.37 -14.28
C VAL A 341 -2.72 -20.07 -15.78
N GLN A 342 -2.07 -18.98 -16.21
CA GLN A 342 -1.80 -18.74 -17.63
C GLN A 342 -0.48 -19.43 -18.03
N ILE A 343 -0.45 -20.07 -19.20
CA ILE A 343 0.70 -20.88 -19.64
C ILE A 343 1.53 -20.15 -20.69
N SER A 344 0.88 -19.53 -21.68
CA SER A 344 1.57 -18.83 -22.76
C SER A 344 0.85 -17.56 -23.20
N GLU A 345 1.59 -16.68 -23.85
CA GLU A 345 1.12 -15.40 -24.39
C GLU A 345 1.06 -15.41 -25.93
N VAL A 346 0.27 -14.49 -26.48
CA VAL A 346 0.19 -14.22 -27.92
C VAL A 346 1.49 -13.52 -28.38
N ASP A 347 2.05 -13.97 -29.49
CA ASP A 347 3.34 -13.46 -29.98
C ASP A 347 3.24 -11.99 -30.34
N GLY A 348 4.22 -11.20 -29.90
CA GLY A 348 4.27 -9.76 -30.15
C GLY A 348 3.25 -8.95 -29.35
N SER A 349 2.49 -9.59 -28.45
CA SER A 349 1.68 -8.89 -27.46
C SER A 349 2.58 -8.11 -26.50
N PRO A 350 2.22 -6.89 -26.08
CA PRO A 350 2.98 -6.17 -25.07
C PRO A 350 2.81 -6.74 -23.65
N GLY A 351 2.04 -7.83 -23.49
CA GLY A 351 1.58 -8.41 -22.22
C GLY A 351 0.16 -7.95 -21.89
N GLY A 352 -0.35 -8.33 -20.71
CA GLY A 352 -1.64 -7.86 -20.18
C GLY A 352 -2.70 -8.96 -20.03
N ILE A 353 -3.78 -8.62 -19.34
CA ILE A 353 -4.89 -9.55 -19.02
C ILE A 353 -5.54 -10.18 -20.26
N TYR A 354 -5.41 -9.56 -21.43
CA TYR A 354 -5.97 -10.05 -22.70
C TYR A 354 -4.94 -10.71 -23.64
N ALA A 355 -3.68 -10.78 -23.21
CA ALA A 355 -2.56 -11.23 -24.02
C ALA A 355 -2.31 -12.73 -23.96
N ASN A 356 -3.05 -13.48 -23.15
CA ASN A 356 -2.82 -14.91 -23.01
C ASN A 356 -3.25 -15.68 -24.28
N ARG A 357 -2.36 -16.57 -24.72
CA ARG A 357 -2.67 -17.56 -25.75
C ARG A 357 -3.29 -18.79 -25.12
N THR A 358 -2.74 -19.30 -24.03
CA THR A 358 -3.25 -20.49 -23.35
C THR A 358 -3.38 -20.30 -21.84
N VAL A 359 -4.43 -20.91 -21.29
CA VAL A 359 -4.62 -21.15 -19.86
C VAL A 359 -4.37 -22.62 -19.58
N GLY A 360 -4.03 -22.94 -18.33
CA GLY A 360 -3.72 -24.31 -17.98
C GLY A 360 -3.88 -24.61 -16.51
N GLN A 361 -3.77 -25.90 -16.22
CA GLN A 361 -3.68 -26.46 -14.89
C GLN A 361 -2.31 -27.11 -14.76
N VAL A 362 -1.59 -26.73 -13.72
CA VAL A 362 -0.27 -27.28 -13.40
C VAL A 362 -0.32 -28.01 -12.07
N SER A 363 0.46 -29.07 -11.97
CA SER A 363 0.61 -29.84 -10.72
C SER A 363 1.42 -29.05 -9.69
N TRP A 364 1.47 -29.58 -8.47
CA TRP A 364 2.37 -29.07 -7.43
C TRP A 364 3.86 -29.05 -7.83
N SER A 365 4.30 -29.95 -8.73
CA SER A 365 5.69 -29.97 -9.22
C SER A 365 5.92 -29.07 -10.44
N GLY A 366 4.87 -28.39 -10.95
CA GLY A 366 4.93 -27.55 -12.14
C GLY A 366 4.73 -28.29 -13.46
N GLU A 367 4.30 -29.55 -13.44
CA GLU A 367 3.92 -30.28 -14.66
C GLU A 367 2.59 -29.72 -15.21
N ILE A 368 2.54 -29.44 -16.51
CA ILE A 368 1.29 -29.03 -17.18
C ILE A 368 0.39 -30.26 -17.34
N LEU A 369 -0.72 -30.27 -16.60
CA LEU A 369 -1.71 -31.35 -16.60
C LEU A 369 -2.81 -31.13 -17.64
N TRP A 370 -3.10 -29.87 -17.94
CA TRP A 370 -4.07 -29.46 -18.94
C TRP A 370 -3.70 -28.08 -19.46
N GLU A 371 -3.87 -27.86 -20.76
CA GLU A 371 -3.63 -26.58 -21.43
C GLU A 371 -4.67 -26.42 -22.53
N TRP A 372 -5.20 -25.20 -22.70
CA TRP A 372 -6.14 -24.88 -23.77
C TRP A 372 -6.03 -23.43 -24.20
N GLY A 373 -6.26 -23.19 -25.49
CA GLY A 373 -6.42 -21.85 -26.03
C GLY A 373 -5.94 -21.70 -27.45
N SER A 374 -5.02 -22.55 -27.90
CA SER A 374 -4.58 -22.58 -29.31
C SER A 374 -5.72 -23.02 -30.24
N GLU A 375 -6.66 -23.81 -29.72
CA GLU A 375 -7.86 -24.28 -30.40
C GLU A 375 -9.00 -23.25 -30.38
N ALA A 376 -8.90 -22.23 -29.54
CA ALA A 376 -9.94 -21.21 -29.42
C ALA A 376 -10.09 -20.42 -30.73
N PRO A 377 -11.29 -19.88 -31.03
CA PRO A 377 -11.48 -19.02 -32.18
C PRO A 377 -10.44 -17.88 -32.24
N GLY A 378 -9.71 -17.81 -33.35
CA GLY A 378 -8.63 -16.83 -33.53
C GLY A 378 -7.29 -17.22 -32.87
N GLY A 379 -7.10 -18.51 -32.56
CA GLY A 379 -5.82 -19.13 -32.20
C GLY A 379 -5.26 -18.79 -30.81
N ALA A 380 -6.09 -18.22 -29.95
CA ALA A 380 -5.71 -17.83 -28.59
C ALA A 380 -6.96 -17.80 -27.70
N ALA A 381 -6.83 -18.30 -26.47
CA ALA A 381 -7.89 -18.28 -25.48
C ALA A 381 -8.40 -16.86 -25.26
N ARG A 382 -7.48 -15.88 -25.19
CA ARG A 382 -7.78 -14.50 -24.79
C ARG A 382 -8.63 -14.48 -23.53
N GLN A 383 -8.37 -15.44 -22.62
CA GLN A 383 -9.06 -15.51 -21.34
C GLN A 383 -8.66 -14.29 -20.53
N ASN A 384 -9.66 -13.57 -20.07
CA ASN A 384 -9.47 -12.34 -19.34
C ASN A 384 -10.14 -12.47 -17.97
N HIS A 385 -9.51 -11.92 -16.94
CA HIS A 385 -10.01 -11.69 -15.57
C HIS A 385 -10.54 -12.86 -14.72
N ASP A 386 -11.11 -13.93 -15.28
CA ASP A 386 -11.68 -15.04 -14.51
C ASP A 386 -11.77 -16.36 -15.26
N TRP A 387 -11.83 -17.44 -14.48
CA TRP A 387 -12.15 -18.78 -14.94
C TRP A 387 -12.60 -19.68 -13.77
N GLU A 388 -13.32 -20.75 -14.08
CA GLU A 388 -13.82 -21.70 -13.07
C GLU A 388 -13.81 -23.14 -13.60
N LEU A 389 -13.37 -24.08 -12.76
CA LEU A 389 -13.54 -25.52 -12.99
C LEU A 389 -14.93 -25.95 -12.48
N LEU A 390 -15.69 -26.63 -13.32
CA LEU A 390 -17.03 -27.11 -13.03
C LEU A 390 -17.03 -28.57 -12.52
N PRO A 391 -18.08 -29.01 -11.80
CA PRO A 391 -18.14 -30.38 -11.25
C PRO A 391 -18.11 -31.49 -12.32
N ASN A 392 -18.49 -31.17 -13.55
CA ASN A 392 -18.42 -32.08 -14.70
C ASN A 392 -17.03 -32.13 -15.36
N GLY A 393 -16.04 -31.40 -14.83
CA GLY A 393 -14.69 -31.28 -15.37
C GLY A 393 -14.52 -30.22 -16.47
N ASN A 394 -15.61 -29.59 -16.92
CA ASN A 394 -15.54 -28.49 -17.87
C ASN A 394 -14.99 -27.23 -17.21
N ARG A 395 -14.55 -26.28 -18.01
CA ARG A 395 -14.02 -24.99 -17.55
C ARG A 395 -14.84 -23.86 -18.14
N LEU A 396 -15.33 -22.97 -17.29
CA LEU A 396 -15.86 -21.68 -17.72
C LEU A 396 -14.71 -20.70 -17.85
N LEU A 397 -14.57 -20.09 -19.01
CA LEU A 397 -13.52 -19.12 -19.34
C LEU A 397 -14.17 -17.82 -19.77
N LEU A 398 -13.85 -16.73 -19.07
CA LEU A 398 -14.20 -15.39 -19.51
C LEU A 398 -13.22 -14.95 -20.59
N VAL A 399 -13.69 -14.51 -21.74
CA VAL A 399 -12.85 -14.31 -22.94
C VAL A 399 -13.19 -13.01 -23.68
N THR A 400 -12.20 -12.49 -24.41
CA THR A 400 -12.38 -11.40 -25.38
C THR A 400 -12.50 -11.96 -26.80
N MET A 401 -13.53 -11.53 -27.54
CA MET A 401 -13.82 -11.98 -28.90
C MET A 401 -13.88 -10.79 -29.88
N PRO A 402 -13.02 -10.72 -30.91
CA PRO A 402 -13.15 -9.71 -31.95
C PRO A 402 -14.38 -10.01 -32.82
N ARG A 403 -15.40 -9.14 -32.79
CA ARG A 403 -16.59 -9.24 -33.65
C ARG A 403 -17.30 -7.90 -33.82
N VAL A 404 -18.19 -7.82 -34.82
CA VAL A 404 -19.13 -6.71 -34.95
C VAL A 404 -20.28 -6.92 -33.96
N VAL A 405 -20.59 -5.91 -33.16
CA VAL A 405 -21.75 -5.89 -32.25
C VAL A 405 -22.76 -4.86 -32.80
N PRO A 406 -23.89 -5.31 -33.38
CA PRO A 406 -24.81 -4.42 -34.10
C PRO A 406 -25.27 -3.18 -33.32
N ASP A 407 -25.49 -3.31 -32.02
CA ASP A 407 -25.92 -2.21 -31.15
C ASP A 407 -24.87 -1.10 -30.96
N LEU A 408 -23.61 -1.39 -31.30
CA LEU A 408 -22.45 -0.51 -31.14
C LEU A 408 -21.93 0.07 -32.46
N GLY A 409 -22.38 -0.47 -33.60
CA GLY A 409 -22.02 0.00 -34.95
C GLY A 409 -21.37 -1.08 -35.81
N GLU A 410 -20.71 -0.65 -36.88
CA GLU A 410 -20.17 -1.56 -37.92
C GLU A 410 -18.71 -2.00 -37.67
N ASN A 411 -18.03 -1.37 -36.71
CA ASN A 411 -16.63 -1.68 -36.40
C ASN A 411 -16.52 -3.01 -35.65
N ILE A 412 -15.40 -3.70 -35.87
CA ILE A 412 -15.01 -4.85 -35.04
C ILE A 412 -14.61 -4.32 -33.67
N VAL A 413 -15.22 -4.86 -32.61
CA VAL A 413 -14.92 -4.55 -31.22
C VAL A 413 -14.45 -5.80 -30.49
N GLY A 414 -13.75 -5.61 -29.36
CA GLY A 414 -13.49 -6.67 -28.40
C GLY A 414 -14.73 -7.00 -27.58
N ASP A 415 -15.66 -7.79 -28.12
CA ASP A 415 -16.80 -8.25 -27.34
C ASP A 415 -16.32 -9.14 -26.18
N GLN A 416 -17.08 -9.15 -25.08
CA GLN A 416 -16.78 -9.97 -23.92
C GLN A 416 -17.75 -11.15 -23.90
N GLY A 417 -17.27 -12.33 -23.55
CA GLY A 417 -18.13 -13.52 -23.51
C GLY A 417 -17.56 -14.61 -22.64
N ILE A 418 -18.29 -15.72 -22.58
CA ILE A 418 -17.95 -16.87 -21.75
C ILE A 418 -17.98 -18.11 -22.64
N TYR A 419 -16.93 -18.93 -22.54
CA TYR A 419 -16.91 -20.28 -23.09
C TYR A 419 -17.03 -21.32 -21.98
N GLU A 420 -17.80 -22.37 -22.22
CA GLU A 420 -17.66 -23.62 -21.47
C GLU A 420 -16.87 -24.61 -22.32
N VAL A 421 -15.71 -25.02 -21.81
CA VAL A 421 -14.73 -25.86 -22.51
C VAL A 421 -14.62 -27.20 -21.80
N THR A 422 -14.75 -28.30 -22.54
CA THR A 422 -14.59 -29.65 -21.98
C THR A 422 -13.12 -29.97 -21.68
N PRO A 423 -12.82 -31.02 -20.88
CA PRO A 423 -11.44 -31.50 -20.73
C PRO A 423 -10.73 -31.81 -22.06
N ALA A 424 -11.48 -32.20 -23.09
CA ALA A 424 -10.95 -32.49 -24.43
C ALA A 424 -10.69 -31.23 -25.28
N GLY A 425 -11.10 -30.04 -24.80
CA GLY A 425 -10.90 -28.77 -25.49
C GLY A 425 -12.08 -28.31 -26.36
N ASP A 426 -13.17 -29.07 -26.42
CA ASP A 426 -14.37 -28.68 -27.17
C ASP A 426 -15.14 -27.57 -26.45
N ILE A 427 -15.54 -26.53 -27.18
CA ILE A 427 -16.45 -25.50 -26.68
C ILE A 427 -17.89 -26.03 -26.79
N VAL A 428 -18.53 -26.28 -25.64
CA VAL A 428 -19.89 -26.86 -25.58
C VAL A 428 -20.98 -25.83 -25.26
N TRP A 429 -20.59 -24.65 -24.80
CA TRP A 429 -21.52 -23.53 -24.58
C TRP A 429 -20.79 -22.20 -24.79
N THR A 430 -21.54 -21.18 -25.23
CA THR A 430 -21.02 -19.83 -25.47
C THR A 430 -22.08 -18.79 -25.13
N TRP A 431 -21.66 -17.75 -24.42
CA TRP A 431 -22.45 -16.56 -24.20
C TRP A 431 -21.65 -15.31 -24.57
N ARG A 432 -22.32 -14.28 -25.11
CA ARG A 432 -21.66 -13.07 -25.63
C ARG A 432 -22.41 -11.84 -25.16
N ALA A 433 -21.74 -10.95 -24.43
CA ALA A 433 -22.37 -9.77 -23.85
C ALA A 433 -22.99 -8.86 -24.92
N GLY A 434 -22.37 -8.76 -26.10
CA GLY A 434 -22.87 -7.97 -27.22
C GLY A 434 -24.26 -8.37 -27.72
N ASP A 435 -24.66 -9.64 -27.53
CA ASP A 435 -25.99 -10.14 -27.90
C ASP A 435 -27.06 -9.77 -26.84
N HIS A 436 -26.64 -9.27 -25.67
CA HIS A 436 -27.47 -9.05 -24.48
C HIS A 436 -27.47 -7.60 -23.96
N LEU A 437 -26.86 -6.65 -24.68
CA LEU A 437 -26.67 -5.27 -24.17
C LEU A 437 -27.96 -4.54 -23.80
N SER A 438 -29.08 -4.86 -24.45
CA SER A 438 -30.40 -4.31 -24.08
C SER A 438 -30.86 -4.72 -22.67
N GLU A 439 -30.37 -5.85 -22.15
CA GLU A 439 -30.68 -6.38 -20.81
C GLU A 439 -29.84 -5.72 -19.70
N PHE A 440 -28.82 -4.93 -20.05
CA PHE A 440 -27.95 -4.22 -19.11
C PHE A 440 -28.56 -2.91 -18.61
N GLY A 441 -29.69 -2.49 -19.19
CA GLY A 441 -30.51 -1.38 -18.71
C GLY A 441 -29.84 -0.02 -18.75
N PHE A 442 -29.02 0.20 -19.77
CA PHE A 442 -28.50 1.52 -20.09
C PHE A 442 -29.63 2.51 -20.38
N SER A 443 -29.46 3.73 -19.85
CA SER A 443 -30.32 4.87 -20.18
C SER A 443 -30.00 5.34 -21.60
N ALA A 444 -30.82 6.23 -22.17
CA ALA A 444 -30.52 6.85 -23.46
C ALA A 444 -29.15 7.55 -23.47
N ALA A 445 -28.81 8.24 -22.38
CA ALA A 445 -27.49 8.87 -22.21
C ALA A 445 -26.37 7.82 -22.09
N GLY A 446 -26.63 6.71 -21.40
CA GLY A 446 -25.68 5.60 -21.29
C GLY A 446 -25.37 4.96 -22.63
N TRP A 447 -26.40 4.67 -23.43
CA TRP A 447 -26.23 4.18 -24.80
C TRP A 447 -25.42 5.13 -25.67
N ALA A 448 -25.70 6.44 -25.60
CA ALA A 448 -24.94 7.44 -26.33
C ALA A 448 -23.46 7.46 -25.91
N HIS A 449 -23.19 7.39 -24.60
CA HIS A 449 -21.83 7.36 -24.09
C HIS A 449 -21.09 6.09 -24.50
N LEU A 450 -21.71 4.92 -24.36
CA LEU A 450 -21.15 3.63 -24.73
C LEU A 450 -20.75 3.60 -26.22
N ARG A 451 -21.65 4.01 -27.11
CA ARG A 451 -21.36 4.11 -28.55
C ARG A 451 -20.24 5.10 -28.86
N ALA A 452 -20.23 6.24 -28.17
CA ALA A 452 -19.16 7.23 -28.33
C ALA A 452 -17.80 6.69 -27.85
N THR A 453 -17.76 5.92 -26.76
CA THR A 453 -16.54 5.26 -26.28
C THR A 453 -15.98 4.30 -27.30
N VAL A 454 -16.83 3.43 -27.85
CA VAL A 454 -16.44 2.47 -28.91
C VAL A 454 -15.94 3.19 -30.15
N ALA A 455 -16.62 4.25 -30.59
CA ALA A 455 -16.25 5.00 -31.80
C ALA A 455 -14.91 5.75 -31.70
N ARG A 456 -14.43 6.09 -30.49
CA ARG A 456 -13.16 6.81 -30.29
C ARG A 456 -11.93 5.99 -30.67
N ARG A 457 -12.02 4.67 -30.55
CA ARG A 457 -10.93 3.76 -30.86
C ARG A 457 -11.46 2.55 -31.62
N PRO A 458 -11.78 2.70 -32.91
CA PRO A 458 -12.38 1.63 -33.70
C PRO A 458 -11.45 0.41 -33.87
N ASP A 459 -10.14 0.61 -33.69
CA ASP A 459 -9.11 -0.43 -33.77
C ASP A 459 -8.74 -1.02 -32.40
N ASP A 460 -9.32 -0.51 -31.30
CA ASP A 460 -9.08 -1.00 -29.94
C ASP A 460 -9.97 -2.21 -29.68
N VAL A 461 -9.36 -3.38 -29.84
CA VAL A 461 -9.98 -4.69 -29.62
C VAL A 461 -10.09 -5.05 -28.14
N TRP A 462 -9.82 -4.12 -27.22
CA TRP A 462 -9.97 -4.32 -25.78
C TRP A 462 -11.35 -3.85 -25.28
N GLY A 463 -11.99 -4.67 -24.44
CA GLY A 463 -13.45 -4.69 -24.33
C GLY A 463 -14.14 -3.40 -23.84
N TYR A 464 -15.34 -3.17 -24.36
CA TYR A 464 -16.18 -2.01 -24.05
C TYR A 464 -16.96 -2.16 -22.72
N LEU A 465 -17.15 -3.38 -22.22
CA LEU A 465 -17.74 -3.61 -20.89
C LEU A 465 -16.71 -3.88 -19.81
N GLU A 466 -15.57 -4.45 -20.19
CA GLU A 466 -14.54 -4.95 -19.27
C GLU A 466 -15.18 -5.88 -18.22
N MET A 467 -15.61 -7.07 -18.68
CA MET A 467 -16.15 -8.08 -17.79
C MET A 467 -15.03 -8.54 -16.88
N ASN A 468 -15.21 -8.38 -15.56
CA ASN A 468 -14.13 -8.58 -14.60
C ASN A 468 -14.27 -9.85 -13.81
N SER A 469 -15.44 -10.49 -13.81
CA SER A 469 -15.61 -11.77 -13.13
C SER A 469 -16.77 -12.54 -13.71
N MET A 470 -16.69 -13.85 -13.53
CA MET A 470 -17.83 -14.73 -13.69
C MET A 470 -17.69 -15.94 -12.75
N LYS A 471 -18.81 -16.39 -12.20
CA LYS A 471 -18.85 -17.63 -11.40
C LYS A 471 -20.22 -18.26 -11.48
N THR A 472 -20.29 -19.59 -11.44
CA THR A 472 -21.54 -20.28 -11.14
C THR A 472 -22.05 -19.89 -9.75
N LEU A 473 -23.37 -19.88 -9.57
CA LEU A 473 -23.98 -19.57 -8.26
C LEU A 473 -23.68 -20.69 -7.24
N GLY A 474 -23.63 -21.94 -7.71
CA GLY A 474 -23.48 -23.11 -6.86
C GLY A 474 -24.71 -23.35 -5.96
N PRO A 475 -24.67 -24.39 -5.11
CA PRO A 475 -25.71 -24.65 -4.13
C PRO A 475 -25.97 -23.42 -3.26
N ASN A 476 -27.24 -23.05 -3.09
CA ASN A 476 -27.60 -21.86 -2.33
C ASN A 476 -29.05 -21.91 -1.79
N LYS A 477 -29.24 -21.31 -0.62
CA LYS A 477 -30.51 -21.27 0.11
C LYS A 477 -31.69 -20.68 -0.67
N TRP A 478 -31.42 -19.80 -1.63
CA TRP A 478 -32.48 -19.12 -2.38
C TRP A 478 -33.14 -20.06 -3.38
N HIS A 479 -32.35 -20.87 -4.06
CA HIS A 479 -32.88 -21.93 -4.92
C HIS A 479 -33.54 -23.05 -4.13
N ASP A 480 -32.98 -23.43 -2.98
CA ASP A 480 -33.58 -24.47 -2.13
C ASP A 480 -34.96 -24.04 -1.60
N ALA A 481 -35.10 -22.76 -1.25
CA ALA A 481 -36.37 -22.19 -0.81
C ALA A 481 -37.38 -22.03 -1.95
N ASP A 482 -36.92 -21.64 -3.14
CA ASP A 482 -37.74 -21.51 -4.35
C ASP A 482 -36.96 -22.01 -5.59
N PRO A 483 -37.22 -23.26 -6.04
CA PRO A 483 -36.58 -23.82 -7.23
C PRO A 483 -36.91 -23.08 -8.53
N THR A 484 -37.92 -22.20 -8.53
CA THR A 484 -38.29 -21.37 -9.68
C THR A 484 -37.60 -20.00 -9.67
N SER A 485 -36.85 -19.69 -8.61
CA SER A 485 -36.09 -18.45 -8.51
C SER A 485 -35.00 -18.36 -9.58
N VAL A 486 -34.55 -17.14 -9.85
CA VAL A 486 -33.44 -16.84 -10.77
C VAL A 486 -32.07 -17.31 -10.25
N PHE A 487 -32.01 -17.87 -9.03
CA PHE A 487 -30.78 -18.25 -8.34
C PHE A 487 -30.40 -19.72 -8.52
N HIS A 488 -30.80 -20.34 -9.63
CA HIS A 488 -30.44 -21.73 -9.95
C HIS A 488 -28.90 -21.94 -9.89
N PRO A 489 -28.39 -23.04 -9.31
CA PRO A 489 -26.95 -23.26 -9.11
C PRO A 489 -26.07 -23.14 -10.37
N ASP A 490 -26.60 -23.59 -11.51
CA ASP A 490 -25.91 -23.51 -12.81
C ASP A 490 -25.91 -22.11 -13.44
N ASN A 491 -26.71 -21.18 -12.92
CA ASN A 491 -26.70 -19.81 -13.42
C ASN A 491 -25.37 -19.13 -13.09
N ILE A 492 -25.05 -18.08 -13.83
CA ILE A 492 -23.72 -17.46 -13.77
C ILE A 492 -23.86 -16.02 -13.31
N ILE A 493 -23.29 -15.70 -12.15
CA ILE A 493 -23.10 -14.31 -11.73
C ILE A 493 -21.90 -13.71 -12.48
N PHE A 494 -22.03 -12.47 -12.92
CA PHE A 494 -20.96 -11.74 -13.61
C PHE A 494 -20.88 -10.29 -13.17
N SER A 495 -19.73 -9.65 -13.38
CA SER A 495 -19.59 -8.20 -13.30
C SER A 495 -19.02 -7.59 -14.56
N THR A 496 -19.48 -6.37 -14.86
CA THR A 496 -18.87 -5.51 -15.87
C THR A 496 -18.42 -4.23 -15.20
N ARG A 497 -17.11 -4.00 -15.21
CA ARG A 497 -16.50 -2.86 -14.54
C ARG A 497 -16.94 -1.56 -15.22
N LYS A 498 -16.76 -1.42 -16.54
CA LYS A 498 -17.04 -0.16 -17.25
C LYS A 498 -18.52 0.23 -17.26
N ALA A 499 -19.42 -0.74 -17.14
CA ALA A 499 -20.85 -0.47 -17.10
C ALA A 499 -21.45 -0.42 -15.68
N ASN A 500 -20.69 -0.67 -14.62
CA ASN A 500 -21.21 -0.70 -13.23
C ASN A 500 -22.39 -1.67 -13.03
N VAL A 501 -22.36 -2.81 -13.73
CA VAL A 501 -23.39 -3.85 -13.64
C VAL A 501 -22.84 -5.10 -12.94
N VAL A 502 -23.59 -5.62 -11.99
CA VAL A 502 -23.51 -7.02 -11.56
C VAL A 502 -24.81 -7.69 -11.96
N GLY A 503 -24.73 -8.83 -12.63
CA GLY A 503 -25.91 -9.52 -13.15
C GLY A 503 -25.81 -11.04 -13.00
N ILE A 504 -26.94 -11.72 -13.25
CA ILE A 504 -27.01 -13.18 -13.32
C ILE A 504 -27.54 -13.58 -14.69
N ILE A 505 -26.80 -14.46 -15.36
CA ILE A 505 -27.18 -15.10 -16.60
C ILE A 505 -27.91 -16.40 -16.25
N ASP A 506 -29.13 -16.56 -16.75
CA ASP A 506 -29.77 -17.88 -16.82
C ASP A 506 -29.03 -18.70 -17.87
N LYS A 507 -28.28 -19.73 -17.44
CA LYS A 507 -27.42 -20.50 -18.33
C LYS A 507 -28.20 -21.25 -19.43
N LYS A 508 -29.46 -21.60 -19.15
CA LYS A 508 -30.30 -22.35 -20.08
C LYS A 508 -30.83 -21.47 -21.21
N THR A 509 -31.22 -20.25 -20.90
CA THR A 509 -31.81 -19.32 -21.87
C THR A 509 -30.81 -18.32 -22.44
N GLY A 510 -29.70 -18.07 -21.74
CA GLY A 510 -28.72 -17.03 -22.02
C GLY A 510 -29.13 -15.63 -21.54
N ALA A 511 -30.37 -15.44 -21.07
CA ALA A 511 -30.88 -14.13 -20.68
C ALA A 511 -30.24 -13.63 -19.38
N VAL A 512 -30.03 -12.31 -19.26
CA VAL A 512 -29.69 -11.67 -17.98
C VAL A 512 -30.98 -11.51 -17.15
N VAL A 513 -31.15 -12.36 -16.14
CA VAL A 513 -32.41 -12.51 -15.37
C VAL A 513 -32.44 -11.76 -14.05
N TRP A 514 -31.29 -11.30 -13.56
CA TRP A 514 -31.18 -10.48 -12.35
C TRP A 514 -30.05 -9.47 -12.53
N ARG A 515 -30.19 -8.29 -11.89
CA ARG A 515 -29.21 -7.21 -11.99
C ARG A 515 -29.25 -6.22 -10.82
N ILE A 516 -28.09 -5.69 -10.45
CA ILE A 516 -27.91 -4.41 -9.75
C ILE A 516 -27.08 -3.45 -10.63
N GLY A 517 -27.36 -2.15 -10.52
CA GLY A 517 -26.82 -1.13 -11.42
C GLY A 517 -27.56 -1.06 -12.76
N PRO A 518 -27.10 -0.24 -13.72
CA PRO A 518 -25.89 0.60 -13.65
C PRO A 518 -26.11 1.95 -12.95
N TYR A 519 -27.36 2.30 -12.62
CA TYR A 519 -27.72 3.61 -12.07
C TYR A 519 -28.35 3.51 -10.70
N TYR A 520 -28.03 4.50 -9.88
CA TYR A 520 -28.54 4.71 -8.53
C TYR A 520 -28.79 6.21 -8.39
N GLY A 521 -29.96 6.60 -7.89
CA GLY A 521 -30.27 8.01 -7.68
C GLY A 521 -29.63 8.48 -6.37
N GLU A 522 -28.84 9.55 -6.43
CA GLU A 522 -28.28 10.20 -5.26
C GLU A 522 -28.41 11.73 -5.40
N GLU A 523 -28.60 12.40 -4.26
CA GLU A 523 -28.56 13.87 -4.23
C GLU A 523 -27.13 14.34 -4.49
N PRO A 524 -26.92 15.36 -5.35
CA PRO A 524 -25.58 15.90 -5.59
C PRO A 524 -24.85 16.26 -4.28
N GLY A 525 -23.62 15.75 -4.10
CA GLY A 525 -22.84 15.96 -2.88
C GLY A 525 -22.97 14.84 -1.83
N ALA A 526 -23.86 13.87 -2.03
CA ALA A 526 -24.01 12.71 -1.14
C ALA A 526 -22.98 11.58 -1.41
N GLU A 527 -22.13 11.71 -2.44
CA GLU A 527 -21.22 10.64 -2.89
C GLU A 527 -20.27 10.19 -1.77
N HIS A 528 -19.84 11.12 -0.92
CA HIS A 528 -19.04 10.86 0.28
C HIS A 528 -19.78 10.11 1.36
N GLN A 529 -20.97 10.60 1.67
CA GLN A 529 -21.77 10.11 2.79
C GLN A 529 -22.20 8.67 2.56
N ARG A 530 -22.35 8.28 1.29
CA ARG A 530 -22.66 6.92 0.87
C ARG A 530 -21.57 5.90 1.23
N ILE A 531 -20.29 6.27 1.08
CA ILE A 531 -19.18 5.36 1.42
C ILE A 531 -19.15 5.11 2.93
N ASN A 532 -19.37 6.17 3.71
CA ASN A 532 -19.23 6.15 5.17
C ASN A 532 -20.55 5.82 5.90
N ARG A 533 -21.64 5.53 5.16
CA ARG A 533 -22.90 5.10 5.77
C ARG A 533 -22.73 3.66 6.27
N PHE A 534 -22.50 3.51 7.57
CA PHE A 534 -22.26 2.21 8.21
C PHE A 534 -23.52 1.43 8.58
N SER A 535 -24.69 2.07 8.65
CA SER A 535 -25.94 1.39 9.01
C SER A 535 -26.37 0.40 7.91
N VAL A 536 -26.58 -0.86 8.31
CA VAL A 536 -27.12 -1.96 7.52
C VAL A 536 -28.22 -2.67 8.34
N PRO A 537 -29.23 -3.30 7.71
CA PRO A 537 -29.39 -3.42 6.26
C PRO A 537 -29.85 -2.11 5.61
N ARG A 538 -29.55 -1.95 4.32
CA ARG A 538 -30.04 -0.84 3.49
C ARG A 538 -30.03 -1.21 2.01
N PRO A 539 -30.83 -0.58 1.14
CA PRO A 539 -30.76 -0.80 -0.30
C PRO A 539 -29.34 -0.64 -0.86
N VAL A 540 -28.99 -1.47 -1.85
CA VAL A 540 -27.74 -1.30 -2.58
C VAL A 540 -27.70 0.10 -3.17
N ASP A 541 -26.72 0.85 -2.70
CA ASP A 541 -26.37 2.17 -3.20
C ASP A 541 -25.38 2.04 -4.37
N GLN A 542 -24.90 3.16 -4.91
CA GLN A 542 -24.02 3.15 -6.09
C GLN A 542 -22.81 2.22 -5.96
N ILE A 543 -22.60 1.34 -6.94
CA ILE A 543 -21.33 0.62 -7.12
C ILE A 543 -20.59 1.20 -8.32
N SER A 544 -19.26 1.25 -8.26
CA SER A 544 -18.47 1.77 -9.39
C SER A 544 -17.17 1.01 -9.58
N GLY A 545 -17.04 0.41 -10.76
CA GLY A 545 -15.84 -0.33 -11.17
C GLY A 545 -15.56 -1.58 -10.32
N GLN A 546 -16.60 -2.18 -9.75
CA GLN A 546 -16.62 -3.34 -8.88
C GLN A 546 -16.00 -4.62 -9.48
N HIS A 547 -15.44 -5.46 -8.61
CA HIS A 547 -14.77 -6.72 -8.95
C HIS A 547 -15.28 -7.90 -8.11
N ASN A 548 -15.19 -9.07 -8.72
CA ASN A 548 -15.41 -10.39 -8.12
C ASN A 548 -16.70 -10.56 -7.27
N PRO A 549 -17.89 -10.12 -7.71
CA PRO A 549 -19.14 -10.62 -7.12
C PRO A 549 -19.22 -12.14 -7.23
N HIS A 550 -19.52 -12.79 -6.12
CA HIS A 550 -19.80 -14.22 -6.06
C HIS A 550 -20.74 -14.52 -4.90
N PHE A 551 -21.45 -15.64 -4.98
CA PHE A 551 -22.22 -16.13 -3.84
C PHE A 551 -21.25 -16.63 -2.77
N ILE A 552 -21.51 -16.25 -1.52
CA ILE A 552 -20.87 -16.88 -0.37
C ILE A 552 -21.35 -18.34 -0.34
N ALA A 553 -20.40 -19.27 -0.43
CA ALA A 553 -20.68 -20.70 -0.53
C ALA A 553 -21.39 -21.24 0.72
N GLU A 554 -22.11 -22.35 0.55
CA GLU A 554 -22.73 -23.08 1.65
C GLU A 554 -21.70 -23.45 2.74
N GLY A 555 -22.12 -23.46 4.00
CA GLY A 555 -21.23 -23.72 5.15
C GLY A 555 -20.44 -22.49 5.64
N LEU A 556 -20.43 -21.37 4.91
CA LEU A 556 -19.80 -20.13 5.34
C LEU A 556 -20.81 -19.13 5.94
N PRO A 557 -20.40 -18.28 6.90
CA PRO A 557 -21.26 -17.21 7.41
C PRO A 557 -21.72 -16.26 6.29
N GLY A 558 -23.03 -16.04 6.18
CA GLY A 558 -23.60 -15.25 5.07
C GLY A 558 -23.92 -16.06 3.81
N ALA A 559 -23.85 -17.40 3.85
CA ALA A 559 -24.14 -18.29 2.72
C ALA A 559 -25.39 -17.87 1.91
N GLY A 560 -25.24 -17.88 0.59
CA GLY A 560 -26.23 -17.43 -0.39
C GLY A 560 -26.28 -15.92 -0.63
N ASN A 561 -25.64 -15.09 0.20
CA ASN A 561 -25.50 -13.66 -0.09
C ASN A 561 -24.40 -13.43 -1.13
N ILE A 562 -24.42 -12.29 -1.82
CA ILE A 562 -23.37 -11.89 -2.76
C ILE A 562 -22.30 -11.12 -2.00
N LEU A 563 -21.05 -11.57 -2.07
CA LEU A 563 -19.89 -10.78 -1.64
C LEU A 563 -19.26 -10.10 -2.86
N VAL A 564 -19.04 -8.78 -2.80
CA VAL A 564 -18.47 -8.00 -3.90
C VAL A 564 -17.46 -6.98 -3.39
N PHE A 565 -16.36 -6.81 -4.14
CA PHE A 565 -15.43 -5.72 -3.92
C PHE A 565 -15.85 -4.52 -4.77
N ASP A 566 -16.32 -3.45 -4.13
CA ASP A 566 -16.71 -2.20 -4.78
C ASP A 566 -15.55 -1.21 -4.75
N ASN A 567 -14.86 -1.11 -5.89
CA ASN A 567 -13.61 -0.37 -6.01
C ASN A 567 -13.78 1.14 -5.80
N GLN A 568 -14.94 1.69 -6.16
CA GLN A 568 -15.16 3.14 -6.27
C GLN A 568 -14.20 3.80 -7.27
N GLY A 569 -13.85 3.08 -8.33
CA GLY A 569 -13.02 3.57 -9.44
C GLY A 569 -13.84 4.22 -10.55
N GLY A 570 -13.21 5.08 -11.36
CA GLY A 570 -13.87 5.75 -12.49
C GLY A 570 -14.41 4.76 -13.51
N ALA A 571 -15.73 4.64 -13.59
CA ALA A 571 -16.46 3.73 -14.47
C ALA A 571 -17.93 4.18 -14.64
N GLY A 572 -18.64 3.60 -15.59
CA GLY A 572 -20.06 3.83 -15.86
C GLY A 572 -20.32 4.44 -17.25
N TYR A 573 -21.55 4.21 -17.73
CA TYR A 573 -22.07 4.83 -18.96
C TYR A 573 -23.37 5.60 -18.66
N PRO A 574 -23.34 6.94 -18.51
CA PRO A 574 -22.16 7.80 -18.30
C PRO A 574 -21.44 7.48 -16.96
N PRO A 575 -20.22 8.01 -16.74
CA PRO A 575 -19.47 7.75 -15.53
C PRO A 575 -20.28 8.07 -14.26
N ALA A 576 -20.21 7.18 -13.29
CA ALA A 576 -20.84 7.38 -12.00
C ALA A 576 -20.17 8.54 -11.25
N PRO A 577 -20.93 9.39 -10.54
CA PRO A 577 -20.36 10.46 -9.74
C PRO A 577 -19.57 9.85 -8.57
N LEU A 578 -18.27 10.14 -8.53
CA LEU A 578 -17.39 9.78 -7.43
C LEU A 578 -17.08 11.01 -6.60
N GLY A 579 -16.99 10.83 -5.30
CA GLY A 579 -16.62 11.91 -4.41
C GLY A 579 -15.10 12.19 -4.36
N ILE A 580 -14.70 13.34 -3.82
CA ILE A 580 -13.33 13.71 -3.41
C ILE A 580 -12.65 12.76 -2.38
N TYR A 581 -13.28 12.45 -1.24
CA TYR A 581 -12.90 11.38 -0.28
C TYR A 581 -13.40 10.01 -0.76
N ALA A 582 -12.75 9.44 -1.77
CA ALA A 582 -13.04 8.10 -2.27
C ALA A 582 -12.37 7.01 -1.40
N GLY A 583 -12.97 5.83 -1.36
CA GLY A 583 -12.48 4.64 -0.66
C GLY A 583 -13.20 3.42 -1.21
N SER A 584 -12.51 2.28 -1.27
CA SER A 584 -13.13 1.02 -1.67
C SER A 584 -14.01 0.47 -0.54
N ARG A 585 -14.92 -0.43 -0.90
CA ARG A 585 -15.81 -1.12 0.05
C ARG A 585 -15.85 -2.60 -0.29
N VAL A 586 -16.01 -3.44 0.73
CA VAL A 586 -16.47 -4.81 0.52
C VAL A 586 -17.92 -4.85 0.97
N LEU A 587 -18.81 -5.32 0.11
CA LEU A 587 -20.25 -5.36 0.39
C LEU A 587 -20.72 -6.82 0.40
N GLU A 588 -21.48 -7.17 1.42
CA GLU A 588 -22.32 -8.36 1.41
C GLU A 588 -23.75 -7.94 1.12
N ILE A 589 -24.34 -8.52 0.08
CA ILE A 589 -25.64 -8.13 -0.48
C ILE A 589 -26.60 -9.32 -0.40
N ASP A 590 -27.76 -9.12 0.20
CA ASP A 590 -28.88 -10.05 0.05
C ASP A 590 -29.46 -9.89 -1.36
N PRO A 591 -29.35 -10.89 -2.24
CA PRO A 591 -29.76 -10.75 -3.64
C PRO A 591 -31.28 -10.77 -3.82
N SER A 592 -32.04 -11.28 -2.84
CA SER A 592 -33.51 -11.42 -2.92
C SER A 592 -34.20 -10.06 -2.78
N ILE A 593 -33.67 -9.21 -1.90
CA ILE A 593 -34.19 -7.86 -1.61
C ILE A 593 -33.26 -6.74 -2.08
N LYS A 594 -32.06 -7.07 -2.56
CA LYS A 594 -31.03 -6.13 -3.06
C LYS A 594 -30.63 -5.11 -2.00
N GLU A 595 -30.34 -5.61 -0.79
CA GLU A 595 -29.87 -4.81 0.33
C GLU A 595 -28.44 -5.19 0.73
N ILE A 596 -27.63 -4.20 1.05
CA ILE A 596 -26.34 -4.36 1.73
C ILE A 596 -26.66 -4.78 3.16
N VAL A 597 -26.24 -5.97 3.56
CA VAL A 597 -26.49 -6.56 4.89
C VAL A 597 -25.23 -6.60 5.76
N TRP A 598 -24.06 -6.47 5.15
CA TRP A 598 -22.79 -6.23 5.82
C TRP A 598 -21.88 -5.40 4.91
N GLN A 599 -20.99 -4.62 5.50
CA GLN A 599 -19.99 -3.86 4.75
C GLN A 599 -18.65 -3.83 5.49
N TYR A 600 -17.60 -3.59 4.73
CA TYR A 600 -16.30 -3.17 5.24
C TYR A 600 -15.76 -1.98 4.46
N THR A 601 -15.25 -1.01 5.20
CA THR A 601 -14.53 0.19 4.77
C THR A 601 -13.34 0.40 5.71
N ALA A 602 -12.45 1.35 5.38
CA ALA A 602 -11.37 1.70 6.31
C ALA A 602 -11.87 2.20 7.68
N GLU A 603 -13.06 2.83 7.73
CA GLU A 603 -13.61 3.41 8.97
C GLU A 603 -13.98 2.34 10.00
N ASP A 604 -14.35 1.14 9.54
CA ASP A 604 -14.62 0.00 10.40
C ASP A 604 -13.36 -0.46 11.16
N SER A 605 -12.17 -0.14 10.63
CA SER A 605 -10.87 -0.33 11.30
C SER A 605 -10.34 0.94 11.96
N GLY A 606 -11.16 1.97 12.14
CA GLY A 606 -10.77 3.24 12.74
C GLY A 606 -9.86 4.11 11.85
N ARG A 607 -9.84 3.87 10.53
CA ARG A 607 -9.00 4.57 9.56
C ARG A 607 -9.84 5.40 8.57
N PRO A 608 -9.33 6.48 7.99
CA PRO A 608 -10.08 7.26 7.00
C PRO A 608 -10.29 6.47 5.69
N SER A 609 -11.41 6.74 5.00
CA SER A 609 -11.87 5.96 3.84
C SER A 609 -10.81 5.73 2.75
N TRP A 610 -9.95 6.72 2.47
CA TRP A 610 -8.92 6.66 1.43
C TRP A 610 -7.73 5.75 1.74
N GLU A 611 -7.57 5.30 2.99
CA GLU A 611 -6.52 4.33 3.33
C GLU A 611 -6.80 2.93 2.78
N PHE A 612 -8.08 2.59 2.58
CA PHE A 612 -8.51 1.40 1.84
C PHE A 612 -9.10 1.84 0.50
N HIS A 613 -8.29 1.79 -0.55
CA HIS A 613 -8.70 2.21 -1.88
C HIS A 613 -7.87 1.51 -2.97
N SER A 614 -8.57 0.71 -3.78
CA SER A 614 -8.09 0.11 -5.02
C SER A 614 -9.08 0.42 -6.13
N SER A 615 -8.74 1.31 -7.06
CA SER A 615 -9.66 1.78 -8.10
C SER A 615 -9.90 0.77 -9.24
N PHE A 616 -9.17 -0.35 -9.23
CA PHE A 616 -9.29 -1.50 -10.13
C PHE A 616 -8.69 -2.74 -9.45
N VAL A 617 -8.80 -3.92 -10.08
CA VAL A 617 -8.44 -5.26 -9.54
C VAL A 617 -9.08 -5.52 -8.17
N SER A 618 -8.57 -6.48 -7.38
CA SER A 618 -9.05 -6.84 -6.03
C SER A 618 -10.12 -7.94 -5.99
N ASN A 619 -10.27 -8.52 -4.82
CA ASN A 619 -11.34 -9.45 -4.46
C ASN A 619 -11.53 -9.52 -2.94
N ALA A 620 -12.59 -10.19 -2.51
CA ALA A 620 -12.81 -10.57 -1.13
C ALA A 620 -13.24 -12.04 -1.07
N GLN A 621 -13.03 -12.72 0.06
CA GLN A 621 -13.44 -14.10 0.29
C GLN A 621 -13.85 -14.26 1.75
N ARG A 622 -15.09 -14.72 1.99
CA ARG A 622 -15.55 -15.07 3.34
C ARG A 622 -14.87 -16.36 3.82
N LEU A 623 -14.48 -16.40 5.09
CA LEU A 623 -13.76 -17.50 5.72
C LEU A 623 -14.64 -18.22 6.77
N PRO A 624 -14.34 -19.49 7.12
CA PRO A 624 -15.18 -20.29 8.02
C PRO A 624 -15.42 -19.70 9.40
N ASN A 625 -14.46 -18.97 9.98
CA ASN A 625 -14.65 -18.30 11.28
C ASN A 625 -15.45 -16.98 11.19
N GLY A 626 -15.93 -16.61 9.99
CA GLY A 626 -16.64 -15.36 9.72
C GLY A 626 -15.75 -14.21 9.27
N ASN A 627 -14.43 -14.32 9.37
CA ASN A 627 -13.53 -13.30 8.84
C ASN A 627 -13.63 -13.20 7.32
N THR A 628 -13.14 -12.10 6.74
CA THR A 628 -13.02 -11.91 5.29
C THR A 628 -11.57 -11.69 4.92
N LEU A 629 -11.04 -12.51 4.01
CA LEU A 629 -9.79 -12.22 3.30
C LEU A 629 -10.09 -11.18 2.22
N ILE A 630 -9.33 -10.09 2.17
CA ILE A 630 -9.49 -8.97 1.24
C ILE A 630 -8.16 -8.71 0.55
N THR A 631 -8.19 -8.63 -0.78
CA THR A 631 -7.07 -8.17 -1.60
C THR A 631 -7.28 -6.71 -1.95
N GLU A 632 -6.49 -5.78 -1.43
CA GLU A 632 -6.39 -4.40 -1.93
C GLU A 632 -5.33 -4.37 -3.04
N GLY A 633 -5.75 -4.75 -4.25
CA GLY A 633 -4.85 -5.20 -5.31
C GLY A 633 -3.93 -4.13 -5.87
N MET A 634 -4.41 -2.90 -6.06
CA MET A 634 -3.63 -1.78 -6.62
C MET A 634 -2.38 -1.45 -5.80
N LYS A 635 -2.42 -1.69 -4.48
CA LYS A 635 -1.29 -1.46 -3.56
C LYS A 635 -0.51 -2.74 -3.23
N GLY A 636 -1.00 -3.91 -3.63
CA GLY A 636 -0.41 -5.20 -3.26
C GLY A 636 -0.57 -5.52 -1.77
N ARG A 637 -1.66 -5.06 -1.14
CA ARG A 637 -1.95 -5.29 0.28
C ARG A 637 -3.03 -6.35 0.43
N LEU A 638 -2.79 -7.33 1.30
CA LEU A 638 -3.73 -8.40 1.64
C LEU A 638 -4.12 -8.25 3.12
N LEU A 639 -5.39 -8.47 3.43
CA LEU A 639 -5.96 -8.24 4.76
C LEU A 639 -6.88 -9.37 5.15
N GLN A 640 -6.89 -9.72 6.43
CA GLN A 640 -7.98 -10.47 7.01
C GLN A 640 -8.69 -9.60 8.05
N VAL A 641 -10.01 -9.46 7.91
CA VAL A 641 -10.84 -8.64 8.81
C VAL A 641 -11.90 -9.47 9.51
N THR A 642 -12.19 -9.17 10.78
CA THR A 642 -13.29 -9.79 11.52
C THR A 642 -14.64 -9.28 11.00
N PRO A 643 -15.77 -9.95 11.35
CA PRO A 643 -17.10 -9.41 11.05
C PRO A 643 -17.35 -7.99 11.58
N ALA A 644 -16.65 -7.59 12.64
CA ALA A 644 -16.72 -6.25 13.23
C ALA A 644 -15.82 -5.21 12.54
N GLY A 645 -14.99 -5.62 11.57
CA GLY A 645 -14.10 -4.72 10.82
C GLY A 645 -12.70 -4.55 11.40
N GLU A 646 -12.33 -5.32 12.43
CA GLU A 646 -10.98 -5.32 12.97
C GLU A 646 -10.03 -6.04 12.02
N ILE A 647 -8.89 -5.43 11.68
CA ILE A 647 -7.83 -6.08 10.90
C ILE A 647 -7.08 -7.01 11.85
N VAL A 648 -7.08 -8.31 11.57
CA VAL A 648 -6.40 -9.35 12.36
C VAL A 648 -5.20 -9.94 11.62
N TRP A 649 -5.06 -9.64 10.33
CA TRP A 649 -3.86 -9.94 9.56
C TRP A 649 -3.67 -8.91 8.45
N GLU A 650 -2.44 -8.45 8.25
CA GLU A 650 -2.08 -7.50 7.20
C GLU A 650 -0.73 -7.86 6.59
N TYR A 651 -0.71 -8.05 5.27
CA TYR A 651 0.47 -8.36 4.50
C TYR A 651 0.62 -7.38 3.32
N HIS A 652 1.83 -6.88 3.11
CA HIS A 652 2.19 -6.04 1.97
C HIS A 652 3.18 -6.78 1.08
N SER A 653 2.81 -7.05 -0.17
CA SER A 653 3.66 -7.77 -1.12
C SER A 653 5.04 -7.10 -1.25
N PRO A 654 6.15 -7.84 -1.04
CA PRO A 654 7.50 -7.36 -1.31
C PRO A 654 7.85 -7.43 -2.81
N TYR A 655 7.01 -8.08 -3.63
CA TYR A 655 7.31 -8.37 -5.03
C TYR A 655 6.92 -7.19 -5.91
N GLU A 656 7.89 -6.67 -6.65
CA GLU A 656 7.74 -5.53 -7.54
C GLU A 656 8.25 -5.87 -8.93
N ALA A 657 7.53 -5.41 -9.96
CA ALA A 657 7.98 -5.43 -11.34
C ALA A 657 7.65 -4.09 -12.02
N PRO A 658 8.37 -3.73 -13.10
CA PRO A 658 7.94 -2.64 -13.97
C PRO A 658 6.56 -2.96 -14.56
N GLY A 659 5.73 -1.95 -14.78
CA GLY A 659 4.43 -2.09 -15.43
C GLY A 659 3.87 -0.74 -15.85
N ILE A 660 2.73 -0.75 -16.54
CA ILE A 660 2.07 0.46 -17.05
C ILE A 660 0.69 0.59 -16.42
N ALA A 661 0.41 1.73 -15.79
CA ALA A 661 -0.93 2.22 -15.46
C ALA A 661 -2.00 1.17 -15.07
N GLY A 662 -1.64 0.20 -14.20
CA GLY A 662 -2.57 -0.84 -13.73
C GLY A 662 -2.55 -2.17 -14.47
N GLU A 663 -1.71 -2.29 -15.49
CA GLU A 663 -1.41 -3.52 -16.23
C GLU A 663 0.07 -3.87 -15.96
N PRO A 664 0.38 -4.52 -14.81
CA PRO A 664 1.75 -4.87 -14.45
C PRO A 664 2.38 -5.84 -15.46
N GLU A 665 1.58 -6.58 -16.20
CA GLU A 665 2.04 -7.53 -17.20
C GLU A 665 2.51 -6.82 -18.48
N VAL A 666 2.13 -5.54 -18.67
CA VAL A 666 2.54 -4.75 -19.83
C VAL A 666 3.91 -4.11 -19.59
N GLN A 667 4.93 -4.67 -20.25
CA GLN A 667 6.34 -4.30 -20.04
C GLN A 667 6.87 -3.27 -21.06
N ALA A 668 6.02 -2.74 -21.94
CA ALA A 668 6.41 -1.78 -22.98
C ALA A 668 5.36 -0.67 -23.16
N ALA A 669 5.82 0.57 -23.35
CA ALA A 669 4.94 1.73 -23.55
C ALA A 669 3.99 1.51 -24.73
N THR A 670 2.67 1.57 -24.49
CA THR A 670 1.65 1.36 -25.52
C THR A 670 1.30 2.67 -26.24
N VAL A 671 1.40 3.80 -25.53
CA VAL A 671 1.13 5.14 -26.07
C VAL A 671 2.38 6.03 -25.89
N PRO A 672 3.12 6.30 -26.99
CA PRO A 672 4.31 7.16 -26.94
C PRO A 672 4.03 8.55 -26.35
N GLY A 673 4.85 8.97 -25.40
CA GLY A 673 4.73 10.28 -24.74
C GLY A 673 3.66 10.35 -23.64
N VAL A 674 2.85 9.29 -23.47
CA VAL A 674 1.84 9.18 -22.41
C VAL A 674 2.28 8.15 -21.37
N ASP A 675 2.61 6.94 -21.80
CA ASP A 675 2.95 5.84 -20.90
C ASP A 675 4.37 5.96 -20.35
N ARG A 676 4.53 5.60 -19.07
CA ARG A 676 5.83 5.41 -18.44
C ARG A 676 5.80 4.13 -17.62
N LEU A 677 6.81 3.29 -17.84
CA LEU A 677 7.07 2.14 -16.98
C LEU A 677 7.34 2.61 -15.56
N SER A 678 6.58 2.08 -14.62
CA SER A 678 6.66 2.36 -13.19
C SER A 678 6.77 1.05 -12.41
N MET A 679 7.43 1.06 -11.25
CA MET A 679 7.44 -0.13 -10.40
C MET A 679 6.08 -0.23 -9.72
N THR A 680 5.50 -1.42 -9.72
CA THR A 680 4.22 -1.70 -9.07
C THR A 680 4.32 -2.97 -8.25
N LYS A 681 3.52 -3.03 -7.18
CA LYS A 681 3.32 -4.20 -6.30
C LYS A 681 2.00 -4.91 -6.58
N LEU A 682 1.36 -4.58 -7.70
CA LEU A 682 -0.02 -4.98 -7.96
C LEU A 682 -0.21 -6.49 -7.74
N VAL A 683 -1.21 -6.82 -6.95
CA VAL A 683 -1.71 -8.18 -6.81
C VAL A 683 -3.09 -8.22 -7.45
N TYR A 684 -3.27 -9.09 -8.45
CA TYR A 684 -4.53 -9.16 -9.19
C TYR A 684 -5.69 -9.62 -8.28
N ARG A 685 -5.52 -10.80 -7.67
CA ARG A 685 -6.40 -11.40 -6.65
C ARG A 685 -5.59 -12.29 -5.71
N SER A 686 -6.19 -12.64 -4.57
CA SER A 686 -5.69 -13.69 -3.68
C SER A 686 -6.79 -14.71 -3.33
N GLN A 687 -6.37 -15.89 -2.86
CA GLN A 687 -7.24 -16.97 -2.40
C GLN A 687 -6.73 -17.50 -1.07
N ALA A 688 -7.62 -17.65 -0.08
CA ALA A 688 -7.35 -18.46 1.11
C ALA A 688 -7.43 -19.94 0.72
N VAL A 689 -6.36 -20.69 1.02
CA VAL A 689 -6.20 -22.09 0.63
C VAL A 689 -6.15 -22.95 1.90
N PRO A 690 -7.07 -23.92 2.06
CA PRO A 690 -7.04 -24.86 3.18
C PRO A 690 -5.74 -25.66 3.23
N PHE A 691 -5.28 -26.01 4.44
CA PHE A 691 -4.03 -26.75 4.62
C PHE A 691 -4.06 -28.12 3.94
N GLU A 692 -5.22 -28.76 3.91
CA GLU A 692 -5.46 -30.08 3.30
C GLU A 692 -5.44 -30.05 1.76
N TRP A 693 -5.48 -28.87 1.15
CA TRP A 693 -5.32 -28.70 -0.31
C TRP A 693 -3.84 -28.58 -0.71
N VAL A 694 -2.93 -28.65 0.26
CA VAL A 694 -1.49 -28.50 0.08
C VAL A 694 -0.77 -29.77 0.53
N PRO A 695 0.22 -30.28 -0.23
CA PRO A 695 0.93 -31.49 0.16
C PRO A 695 1.63 -31.37 1.52
N ALA A 696 1.55 -32.42 2.34
CA ALA A 696 2.06 -32.44 3.72
C ALA A 696 3.59 -32.26 3.87
N ALA A 697 4.34 -32.31 2.77
CA ALA A 697 5.79 -32.16 2.72
C ALA A 697 6.18 -30.78 2.17
N THR A 698 5.75 -29.69 2.80
CA THR A 698 6.35 -28.37 2.58
C THR A 698 7.63 -28.24 3.42
N GLU A 699 8.60 -29.14 3.18
CA GLU A 699 10.00 -28.83 3.52
C GLU A 699 10.48 -27.71 2.59
N LYS A 700 11.29 -26.80 3.14
CA LYS A 700 11.87 -25.64 2.45
C LYS A 700 12.26 -26.00 1.01
N VAL A 701 11.61 -25.39 0.02
CA VAL A 701 12.05 -25.52 -1.37
C VAL A 701 13.42 -24.87 -1.49
N GLY A 702 14.45 -25.72 -1.53
CA GLY A 702 15.78 -25.33 -1.94
C GLY A 702 15.72 -24.81 -3.37
N VAL A 703 16.39 -23.70 -3.59
CA VAL A 703 16.68 -23.09 -4.90
C VAL A 703 16.97 -24.20 -5.93
N PHE A 704 16.15 -24.30 -6.98
CA PHE A 704 16.41 -25.23 -8.08
C PHE A 704 17.79 -24.91 -8.69
N VAL A 705 18.74 -25.81 -8.45
CA VAL A 705 20.03 -25.85 -9.12
C VAL A 705 19.85 -26.64 -10.41
N ASP A 706 20.14 -25.94 -11.50
CA ASP A 706 20.22 -26.43 -12.87
C ASP A 706 21.11 -27.71 -12.96
N GLN A 707 20.53 -28.86 -13.31
CA GLN A 707 21.28 -30.09 -13.64
C GLN A 707 21.31 -30.32 -15.15
N GLN A 708 22.36 -29.74 -15.74
CA GLN A 708 23.25 -30.26 -16.78
C GLN A 708 22.74 -31.29 -17.79
N SER A 709 22.86 -30.87 -19.05
CA SER A 709 23.10 -31.73 -20.21
C SER A 709 24.39 -32.56 -20.02
N SER A 710 24.27 -33.88 -20.16
CA SER A 710 25.39 -34.76 -20.53
C SER A 710 24.89 -36.00 -21.30
N CYS A 711 24.75 -35.85 -22.61
CA CYS A 711 25.23 -36.72 -23.70
C CYS A 711 24.60 -36.31 -25.03
#